data_AF-A0A812U906-F1
#
_entry.id   AF-A0A812U906-F1
#
_cell.length_a   1.000
_cell.length_b   1.000
_cell.length_c   1.000
_cell.angle_alpha   90.00
_cell.angle_beta   90.00
_cell.angle_gamma   90.00
#
_symmetry.space_group_name_H-M   'P 1'
#
loop_
_entity.id
_entity.type
_entity.pdbx_description
1 polymer ?
#
loop_
_entity_poly.entity_id
_entity_poly.type
_entity_poly.pdbx_seq_one_letter_code
_entity_poly.pdbx_strand_id
1 'polypeptide(L)'
;MAFGLVVPRWGLRQTVGRIRRVYAPLRRKSSAQPSLTASSVQSDINWTALSEADAELFESLQSAVSALGDEAVDHPIVEVRDKLAVAFRDKAALLKRNWTDEMFQEGEDLNEEKVVEIEAAMATDLGNFGGGLQNGQNLGNALDLVGVYMKNYKLDKADAVLAKCGPFVSSRGGVWMVKWLNHVSTVRMKQSRHLEALEMLYDLEMYSPYNAQEAPEFFTTLYRNQAWALKALGRVEEAALYFSRMASTSKVSKGDLDWFDKWDIGKVAAARAWRDGDMKGFYLARTLVEEALRLQALQEPDDLVMRAKVHDSLAECFFIVEEYVQAGEHYSAAYDLLRQTVGKQSPLYGKQARHLANLRIAQGQHVEALPFLNEALEVESSKDAVNVPELLELVDVIVNAQQRSAPDAIVSSPSNHSAIRRLQQNIKARGLDGSKEFAVLCHKMSLLYLHEGQSDPDALRRARRLAKAAVRILRSHRGEKDVADWLRMSEIHLIVMRSMSDGFVTDEELKQCWMHHTLCMVHGKPGDGQMAGEEREKAWHGPAGTRRCPGLTPPVILCAKGNAGVLQNQDNFSLCFFAGGWTLACCSDGHGFHGQFVATRVVTTLPHFIAQNFADGLEESGIPTALATAFQSVQKDLEAHSARFGWDCEASGASLLAALYKGNKVYTANCGDSRCVVGMEQTGTLVFATEDHKPDVPAEQERIHTCGAEVRTEIFGDGWMVHRIFARGQDYPGLCKSRTLGDTLAKDYGIIAEPDIALTEVRTAKKPFIILASDGIWEFLDSEFVIRAVSKILPMEGPTRALHKLHREAKKRWRQEEGHSYDDMTAILVRL
;
A
#
# COMPACT_ATOMS: atom_id res chain seq x y z
N MET A 1 13.16 -28.48 -14.83
CA MET A 1 13.68 -28.73 -13.46
C MET A 1 12.53 -28.57 -12.50
N ALA A 2 12.28 -29.60 -11.68
CA ALA A 2 11.12 -29.71 -10.80
C ALA A 2 11.10 -28.65 -9.68
N PHE A 3 10.10 -27.76 -9.69
CA PHE A 3 9.79 -26.87 -8.56
C PHE A 3 8.64 -27.47 -7.76
N GLY A 4 8.99 -28.26 -6.75
CA GLY A 4 8.07 -28.68 -5.70
C GLY A 4 7.78 -27.52 -4.75
N LEU A 5 6.54 -27.06 -4.73
CA LEU A 5 6.01 -26.07 -3.79
C LEU A 5 6.13 -26.58 -2.34
N VAL A 6 7.12 -26.09 -1.60
CA VAL A 6 7.17 -26.21 -0.14
C VAL A 6 6.29 -25.11 0.44
N VAL A 7 5.01 -25.41 0.69
CA VAL A 7 4.10 -24.50 1.42
C VAL A 7 4.55 -24.43 2.89
N PRO A 8 4.84 -23.24 3.45
CA PRO A 8 5.23 -23.11 4.85
C PRO A 8 4.05 -23.43 5.79
N ARG A 9 4.25 -24.37 6.72
CA ARG A 9 3.31 -24.83 7.77
C ARG A 9 2.90 -23.76 8.82
N TRP A 10 3.06 -22.47 8.55
CA TRP A 10 3.19 -21.42 9.60
C TRP A 10 1.91 -20.74 10.08
N GLY A 11 0.73 -21.03 9.53
CA GLY A 11 -0.55 -20.48 10.03
C GLY A 11 -1.40 -21.45 10.86
N LEU A 12 -1.16 -22.76 10.75
CA LEU A 12 -2.16 -23.75 11.12
C LEU A 12 -2.49 -23.81 12.62
N ARG A 13 -1.50 -23.73 13.52
CA ARG A 13 -1.76 -24.00 14.96
C ARG A 13 -2.48 -22.85 15.68
N GLN A 14 -2.20 -21.60 15.35
CA GLN A 14 -2.86 -20.45 15.97
C GLN A 14 -4.27 -20.22 15.40
N THR A 15 -4.45 -20.39 14.09
CA THR A 15 -5.75 -20.29 13.42
C THR A 15 -6.70 -21.42 13.89
N VAL A 16 -6.23 -22.68 13.98
CA VAL A 16 -7.01 -23.79 14.56
C VAL A 16 -7.39 -23.54 16.03
N GLY A 17 -6.52 -22.90 16.82
CA GLY A 17 -6.80 -22.54 18.21
C GLY A 17 -7.78 -21.37 18.40
N ARG A 18 -7.86 -20.46 17.42
CA ARG A 18 -8.83 -19.34 17.38
C ARG A 18 -10.18 -19.80 16.84
N ILE A 19 -10.18 -20.62 15.78
CA ILE A 19 -11.36 -21.30 15.21
C ILE A 19 -12.02 -22.18 16.25
N ARG A 20 -11.27 -23.07 16.93
CA ARG A 20 -11.83 -23.87 18.03
C ARG A 20 -12.46 -23.03 19.14
N ARG A 21 -12.00 -21.80 19.39
CA ARG A 21 -12.60 -20.90 20.40
C ARG A 21 -13.85 -20.17 19.89
N VAL A 22 -13.87 -19.74 18.63
CA VAL A 22 -15.03 -19.07 18.01
C VAL A 22 -16.17 -20.06 17.74
N TYR A 23 -15.86 -21.31 17.39
CA TYR A 23 -16.84 -22.31 16.97
C TYR A 23 -17.11 -23.42 18.00
N ALA A 24 -16.34 -23.53 19.09
CA ALA A 24 -16.68 -24.43 20.21
C ALA A 24 -18.09 -24.23 20.79
N PRO A 25 -18.66 -23.01 20.86
CA PRO A 25 -20.03 -22.83 21.32
C PRO A 25 -21.07 -23.52 20.41
N LEU A 26 -20.78 -23.66 19.11
CA LEU A 26 -21.68 -24.28 18.12
C LEU A 26 -21.63 -25.82 18.12
N ARG A 27 -20.62 -26.42 18.77
CA ARG A 27 -20.44 -27.88 18.89
C ARG A 27 -21.21 -28.52 20.04
N ARG A 28 -21.88 -27.74 20.89
CA ARG A 28 -22.73 -28.30 21.93
C ARG A 28 -23.98 -28.87 21.26
N LYS A 29 -24.19 -30.18 21.37
CA LYS A 29 -25.48 -30.82 21.04
C LYS A 29 -26.57 -30.01 21.74
N SER A 30 -27.40 -29.30 20.96
CA SER A 30 -28.62 -28.68 21.48
C SER A 30 -29.53 -29.81 21.93
N SER A 31 -29.59 -30.05 23.23
CA SER A 31 -30.58 -30.92 23.88
C SER A 31 -31.86 -30.16 24.25
N ALA A 32 -32.12 -29.00 23.64
CA ALA A 32 -33.29 -28.19 23.94
C ALA A 32 -33.82 -27.51 22.67
N GLN A 33 -34.78 -28.16 22.01
CA GLN A 33 -35.71 -27.43 21.14
C GLN A 33 -36.69 -26.66 22.04
N PRO A 34 -36.95 -25.37 21.81
CA PRO A 34 -38.02 -24.66 22.51
C PRO A 34 -39.37 -25.25 22.10
N SER A 35 -40.24 -25.50 23.10
CA SER A 35 -41.60 -26.00 22.89
C SER A 35 -42.44 -24.99 22.11
N LEU A 36 -42.60 -25.21 20.81
CA LEU A 36 -43.56 -24.51 19.96
C LEU A 36 -44.89 -25.28 19.98
N THR A 37 -46.01 -24.60 20.17
CA THR A 37 -47.35 -25.20 20.14
C THR A 37 -47.74 -25.64 18.72
N ALA A 38 -48.33 -26.82 18.55
CA ALA A 38 -48.66 -27.44 17.26
C ALA A 38 -49.44 -26.54 16.29
N SER A 39 -50.35 -25.70 16.80
CA SER A 39 -51.19 -24.82 15.97
C SER A 39 -50.41 -23.70 15.27
N SER A 40 -49.28 -23.24 15.85
CA SER A 40 -48.43 -22.23 15.22
C SER A 40 -47.42 -22.83 14.24
N VAL A 41 -47.18 -24.13 14.28
CA VAL A 41 -46.26 -24.81 13.35
C VAL A 41 -46.97 -25.15 12.03
N GLN A 42 -48.26 -25.49 12.08
CA GLN A 42 -49.05 -25.84 10.89
C GLN A 42 -49.30 -24.66 9.93
N SER A 43 -49.51 -23.45 10.45
CA SER A 43 -49.72 -22.25 9.62
C SER A 43 -48.49 -21.85 8.80
N ASP A 44 -47.31 -22.31 9.21
CA ASP A 44 -46.02 -21.90 8.67
C ASP A 44 -45.42 -22.95 7.70
N ILE A 45 -46.09 -24.08 7.48
CA ILE A 45 -45.64 -25.11 6.53
C ILE A 45 -46.06 -24.72 5.11
N ASN A 46 -45.08 -24.55 4.23
CA ASN A 46 -45.35 -24.43 2.80
C ASN A 46 -45.60 -25.80 2.18
N TRP A 47 -46.86 -26.24 2.22
CA TRP A 47 -47.29 -27.56 1.73
C TRP A 47 -47.00 -27.79 0.24
N THR A 48 -46.99 -26.74 -0.58
CA THR A 48 -46.69 -26.86 -2.02
C THR A 48 -45.24 -27.20 -2.33
N ALA A 49 -44.35 -27.09 -1.34
CA ALA A 49 -42.94 -27.40 -1.51
C ALA A 49 -42.61 -28.87 -1.18
N LEU A 50 -43.45 -29.59 -0.43
CA LEU A 50 -43.19 -30.96 0.01
C LEU A 50 -43.57 -31.99 -1.06
N SER A 51 -43.03 -33.22 -0.97
CA SER A 51 -43.43 -34.30 -1.89
C SER A 51 -44.84 -34.79 -1.60
N GLU A 52 -45.52 -35.35 -2.61
CA GLU A 52 -46.89 -35.89 -2.48
C GLU A 52 -46.96 -36.96 -1.35
N ALA A 53 -45.94 -37.81 -1.25
CA ALA A 53 -45.81 -38.80 -0.18
C ALA A 53 -45.60 -38.20 1.23
N ASP A 54 -44.89 -37.07 1.35
CA ASP A 54 -44.75 -36.36 2.63
C ASP A 54 -46.08 -35.74 3.06
N ALA A 55 -46.83 -35.16 2.11
CA ALA A 55 -48.15 -34.58 2.35
C ALA A 55 -49.16 -35.65 2.79
N GLU A 56 -49.22 -36.78 2.08
CA GLU A 56 -50.10 -37.92 2.42
C GLU A 56 -49.79 -38.50 3.81
N LEU A 57 -48.50 -38.63 4.17
CA LEU A 57 -48.08 -39.11 5.49
C LEU A 57 -48.55 -38.15 6.60
N PHE A 58 -48.43 -36.84 6.38
CA PHE A 58 -48.88 -35.85 7.34
C PHE A 58 -50.40 -35.85 7.51
N GLU A 59 -51.15 -35.89 6.40
CA GLU A 59 -52.62 -35.94 6.42
C GLU A 59 -53.13 -37.20 7.12
N SER A 60 -52.45 -38.33 6.93
CA SER A 60 -52.76 -39.59 7.61
C SER A 60 -52.58 -39.48 9.13
N LEU A 61 -51.48 -38.87 9.59
CA LEU A 61 -51.23 -38.62 11.01
C LEU A 61 -52.19 -37.60 11.60
N GLN A 62 -52.52 -36.55 10.85
CA GLN A 62 -53.49 -35.52 11.25
C GLN A 62 -54.90 -36.12 11.40
N SER A 63 -55.28 -37.01 10.48
CA SER A 63 -56.56 -37.74 10.53
C SER A 63 -56.60 -38.68 11.73
N ALA A 64 -55.51 -39.39 12.02
CA ALA A 64 -55.40 -40.26 13.18
C ALA A 64 -55.48 -39.48 14.51
N VAL A 65 -54.85 -38.30 14.60
CA VAL A 65 -54.98 -37.42 15.77
C VAL A 65 -56.42 -36.90 15.91
N SER A 66 -57.05 -36.51 14.80
CA SER A 66 -58.43 -35.98 14.81
C SER A 66 -59.44 -37.04 15.23
N ALA A 67 -59.21 -38.31 14.89
CA ALA A 67 -60.06 -39.44 15.29
C ALA A 67 -60.01 -39.73 16.80
N LEU A 68 -58.96 -39.29 17.51
CA LEU A 68 -58.81 -39.51 18.97
C LEU A 68 -59.59 -38.48 19.81
N GLY A 69 -60.07 -37.38 19.22
CA GLY A 69 -60.88 -36.37 19.94
C GLY A 69 -60.21 -35.86 21.22
N ASP A 70 -60.94 -35.89 22.34
CA ASP A 70 -60.47 -35.42 23.65
C ASP A 70 -59.33 -36.27 24.25
N GLU A 71 -59.13 -37.52 23.79
CA GLU A 71 -58.04 -38.40 24.25
C GLU A 71 -56.69 -38.08 23.61
N ALA A 72 -56.66 -37.16 22.64
CA ALA A 72 -55.43 -36.82 21.91
C ALA A 72 -54.40 -36.09 22.78
N VAL A 73 -54.81 -35.35 23.82
CA VAL A 73 -53.96 -34.39 24.56
C VAL A 73 -52.66 -35.01 25.10
N ASP A 74 -52.70 -36.28 25.51
CA ASP A 74 -51.54 -37.03 26.05
C ASP A 74 -51.11 -38.23 25.17
N HIS A 75 -51.67 -38.38 23.96
CA HIS A 75 -51.39 -39.54 23.13
C HIS A 75 -50.04 -39.39 22.38
N PRO A 76 -49.14 -40.41 22.39
CA PRO A 76 -47.82 -40.32 21.75
C PRO A 76 -47.84 -39.94 20.25
N ILE A 77 -48.94 -40.23 19.56
CA ILE A 77 -49.12 -39.88 18.14
C ILE A 77 -49.19 -38.37 17.89
N VAL A 78 -49.63 -37.58 18.88
CA VAL A 78 -49.60 -36.11 18.82
C VAL A 78 -48.17 -35.61 18.83
N GLU A 79 -47.32 -36.18 19.69
CA GLU A 79 -45.89 -35.87 19.72
C GLU A 79 -45.19 -36.26 18.40
N VAL A 80 -45.55 -37.41 17.83
CA VAL A 80 -45.03 -37.86 16.51
C VAL A 80 -45.46 -36.92 15.40
N ARG A 81 -46.75 -36.56 15.33
CA ARG A 81 -47.28 -35.59 14.36
C ARG A 81 -46.58 -34.24 14.50
N ASP A 82 -46.41 -33.73 15.71
CA ASP A 82 -45.83 -32.41 15.95
C ASP A 82 -44.33 -32.37 15.57
N LYS A 83 -43.60 -33.44 15.91
CA LYS A 83 -42.20 -33.60 15.44
C LYS A 83 -42.13 -33.68 13.92
N LEU A 84 -43.07 -34.36 13.27
CA LEU A 84 -43.12 -34.44 11.81
C LEU A 84 -43.51 -33.10 11.18
N ALA A 85 -44.44 -32.34 11.78
CA ALA A 85 -44.81 -31.00 11.35
C ALA A 85 -43.60 -30.07 11.37
N VAL A 86 -42.80 -30.11 12.45
CA VAL A 86 -41.56 -29.34 12.58
C VAL A 86 -40.54 -29.79 11.54
N ALA A 87 -40.38 -31.10 11.31
CA ALA A 87 -39.46 -31.64 10.31
C ALA A 87 -39.86 -31.25 8.88
N PHE A 88 -41.15 -31.22 8.55
CA PHE A 88 -41.67 -30.82 7.24
C PHE A 88 -41.65 -29.32 7.03
N ARG A 89 -41.96 -28.51 8.05
CA ARG A 89 -41.73 -27.06 8.01
C ARG A 89 -40.27 -26.74 7.70
N ASP A 90 -39.36 -27.43 8.39
CA ASP A 90 -37.93 -27.22 8.20
C ASP A 90 -37.48 -27.76 6.82
N LYS A 91 -37.94 -28.94 6.38
CA LYS A 91 -37.68 -29.50 5.03
C LYS A 91 -38.15 -28.56 3.92
N ALA A 92 -39.35 -27.99 4.04
CA ALA A 92 -39.91 -27.04 3.08
C ALA A 92 -39.08 -25.74 2.99
N ALA A 93 -38.63 -25.21 4.12
CA ALA A 93 -37.76 -24.01 4.16
C ALA A 93 -36.33 -24.26 3.66
N LEU A 94 -35.96 -25.52 3.44
CA LEU A 94 -34.63 -25.95 2.99
C LEU A 94 -34.58 -26.30 1.51
N LEU A 95 -35.71 -26.41 0.83
CA LEU A 95 -35.76 -26.69 -0.60
C LEU A 95 -35.08 -25.57 -1.36
N LYS A 96 -33.94 -25.94 -1.92
CA LYS A 96 -32.99 -25.05 -2.55
C LYS A 96 -33.62 -24.47 -3.81
N ARG A 97 -33.66 -23.14 -3.94
CA ARG A 97 -33.78 -22.53 -5.28
C ARG A 97 -32.57 -22.97 -6.10
N ASN A 98 -32.80 -23.55 -7.28
CA ASN A 98 -31.74 -24.04 -8.16
C ASN A 98 -31.05 -22.86 -8.86
N TRP A 99 -29.97 -22.35 -8.26
CA TRP A 99 -29.09 -21.35 -8.87
C TRP A 99 -28.05 -22.04 -9.76
N THR A 100 -28.33 -22.18 -11.06
CA THR A 100 -27.39 -22.74 -12.05
C THR A 100 -26.42 -21.67 -12.56
N ASP A 101 -25.28 -22.09 -13.11
CA ASP A 101 -24.36 -21.13 -13.77
C ASP A 101 -25.03 -20.50 -15.02
N GLU A 102 -25.98 -21.22 -15.65
CA GLU A 102 -26.78 -20.74 -16.78
C GLU A 102 -27.59 -19.47 -16.49
N MET A 103 -27.89 -19.20 -15.21
CA MET A 103 -28.58 -17.98 -14.82
C MET A 103 -27.66 -16.75 -14.85
N PHE A 104 -26.34 -16.92 -14.83
CA PHE A 104 -25.35 -15.86 -14.67
C PHE A 104 -24.27 -15.92 -15.75
N GLN A 105 -24.69 -15.87 -17.00
CA GLN A 105 -23.83 -15.97 -18.18
C GLN A 105 -24.15 -14.94 -19.26
N GLU A 106 -24.86 -13.86 -18.90
CA GLU A 106 -25.29 -12.80 -19.82
C GLU A 106 -24.25 -11.66 -19.93
N GLY A 107 -23.07 -11.84 -19.32
CA GLY A 107 -22.04 -10.81 -19.21
C GLY A 107 -22.06 -10.11 -17.86
N GLU A 108 -20.98 -9.38 -17.58
CA GLU A 108 -20.69 -8.78 -16.28
C GLU A 108 -21.81 -7.89 -15.74
N ASP A 109 -22.20 -6.88 -16.53
CA ASP A 109 -23.17 -5.86 -16.12
C ASP A 109 -24.56 -6.47 -15.90
N LEU A 110 -25.01 -7.34 -16.82
CA LEU A 110 -26.31 -8.02 -16.72
C LEU A 110 -26.35 -9.00 -15.55
N ASN A 111 -25.26 -9.72 -15.27
CA ASN A 111 -25.17 -10.57 -14.09
C ASN A 111 -25.24 -9.74 -12.80
N GLU A 112 -24.60 -8.57 -12.76
CA GLU A 112 -24.66 -7.65 -11.62
C GLU A 112 -26.07 -7.12 -11.39
N GLU A 113 -26.75 -6.67 -12.44
CA GLU A 113 -28.15 -6.23 -12.41
C GLU A 113 -29.07 -7.34 -11.89
N LYS A 114 -28.91 -8.57 -12.40
CA LYS A 114 -29.69 -9.73 -11.96
C LYS A 114 -29.46 -10.08 -10.50
N VAL A 115 -28.23 -9.94 -10.00
CA VAL A 115 -27.96 -10.10 -8.56
C VAL A 115 -28.70 -9.03 -7.76
N VAL A 116 -28.69 -7.77 -8.21
CA VAL A 116 -29.41 -6.67 -7.54
C VAL A 116 -30.93 -6.90 -7.55
N GLU A 117 -31.49 -7.39 -8.66
CA GLU A 117 -32.91 -7.74 -8.74
C GLU A 117 -33.28 -8.85 -7.76
N ILE A 118 -32.47 -9.90 -7.68
CA ILE A 118 -32.67 -11.00 -6.73
C ILE A 118 -32.51 -10.51 -5.29
N GLU A 119 -31.52 -9.65 -5.01
CA GLU A 119 -31.34 -9.00 -3.71
C GLU A 119 -32.60 -8.21 -3.31
N ALA A 120 -33.16 -7.42 -4.22
CA ALA A 120 -34.37 -6.62 -3.99
C ALA A 120 -35.62 -7.49 -3.78
N ALA A 121 -35.79 -8.55 -4.58
CA ALA A 121 -36.89 -9.50 -4.41
C ALA A 121 -36.80 -10.22 -3.05
N MET A 122 -35.60 -10.71 -2.68
CA MET A 122 -35.40 -11.37 -1.40
C MET A 122 -35.53 -10.40 -0.21
N ALA A 123 -35.13 -9.14 -0.35
CA ALA A 123 -35.33 -8.12 0.68
C ALA A 123 -36.82 -7.82 0.89
N THR A 124 -37.62 -7.82 -0.18
CA THR A 124 -39.08 -7.67 -0.13
C THR A 124 -39.71 -8.87 0.58
N ASP A 125 -39.31 -10.10 0.21
CA ASP A 125 -39.75 -11.33 0.87
C ASP A 125 -39.41 -11.30 2.37
N LEU A 126 -38.20 -10.87 2.75
CA LEU A 126 -37.78 -10.71 4.14
C LEU A 126 -38.65 -9.71 4.93
N GLY A 127 -39.16 -8.67 4.27
CA GLY A 127 -40.05 -7.66 4.86
C GLY A 127 -41.49 -8.15 5.04
N ASN A 128 -41.93 -9.12 4.23
CA ASN A 128 -43.29 -9.66 4.27
C ASN A 128 -43.51 -10.61 5.47
N PHE A 129 -42.45 -11.27 5.95
CA PHE A 129 -42.52 -12.14 7.13
C PHE A 129 -41.99 -11.43 8.38
N GLY A 130 -42.84 -11.27 9.40
CA GLY A 130 -42.44 -10.74 10.70
C GLY A 130 -41.41 -11.62 11.42
N GLY A 131 -40.64 -11.02 12.33
CA GLY A 131 -39.72 -11.76 13.20
C GLY A 131 -38.30 -11.98 12.66
N GLY A 132 -37.86 -11.24 11.62
CA GLY A 132 -36.45 -11.21 11.19
C GLY A 132 -35.88 -12.59 10.86
N LEU A 133 -34.59 -12.83 11.17
CA LEU A 133 -33.92 -14.13 10.96
C LEU A 133 -34.35 -15.20 11.99
N GLN A 134 -35.12 -14.84 13.01
CA GLN A 134 -35.77 -15.83 13.88
C GLN A 134 -36.86 -16.59 13.13
N ASN A 135 -37.46 -16.01 12.07
CA ASN A 135 -38.40 -16.70 11.20
C ASN A 135 -37.65 -17.67 10.26
N GLY A 136 -38.19 -18.89 10.11
CA GLY A 136 -37.55 -19.95 9.31
C GLY A 136 -37.49 -19.62 7.82
N GLN A 137 -38.54 -19.05 7.25
CA GLN A 137 -38.57 -18.67 5.83
C GLN A 137 -37.54 -17.57 5.54
N ASN A 138 -37.46 -16.56 6.41
CA ASN A 138 -36.46 -15.49 6.28
C ASN A 138 -35.03 -16.02 6.38
N LEU A 139 -34.78 -16.94 7.31
CA LEU A 139 -33.48 -17.60 7.43
C LEU A 139 -33.15 -18.44 6.19
N GLY A 140 -34.13 -19.17 5.64
CA GLY A 140 -33.99 -19.95 4.42
C GLY A 140 -33.65 -19.08 3.21
N ASN A 141 -34.39 -17.99 3.01
CA ASN A 141 -34.17 -17.01 1.94
C ASN A 141 -32.78 -16.36 2.06
N ALA A 142 -32.35 -15.99 3.26
CA ALA A 142 -31.02 -15.44 3.50
C ALA A 142 -29.91 -16.44 3.13
N LEU A 143 -30.06 -17.72 3.47
CA LEU A 143 -29.12 -18.77 3.06
C LEU A 143 -29.13 -19.02 1.55
N ASP A 144 -30.28 -18.90 0.89
CA ASP A 144 -30.37 -19.02 -0.57
C ASP A 144 -29.69 -17.85 -1.29
N LEU A 145 -29.75 -16.63 -0.74
CA LEU A 145 -29.03 -15.46 -1.26
C LEU A 145 -27.50 -15.69 -1.28
N VAL A 146 -26.98 -16.44 -0.30
CA VAL A 146 -25.56 -16.85 -0.29
C VAL A 146 -25.21 -17.67 -1.53
N GLY A 147 -26.14 -18.49 -2.03
CA GLY A 147 -26.00 -19.23 -3.29
C GLY A 147 -25.73 -18.30 -4.48
N VAL A 148 -26.51 -17.23 -4.60
CA VAL A 148 -26.38 -16.20 -5.66
C VAL A 148 -25.03 -15.49 -5.58
N TYR A 149 -24.62 -15.10 -4.37
CA TYR A 149 -23.33 -14.45 -4.14
C TYR A 149 -22.14 -15.34 -4.49
N MET A 150 -22.19 -16.63 -4.15
CA MET A 150 -21.11 -17.57 -4.48
C MET A 150 -20.95 -17.79 -5.99
N LYS A 151 -22.05 -17.72 -6.75
CA LYS A 151 -22.06 -17.86 -8.21
C LYS A 151 -21.38 -16.66 -8.88
N ASN A 152 -21.60 -15.46 -8.32
CA ASN A 152 -21.05 -14.20 -8.82
C ASN A 152 -19.80 -13.73 -8.07
N TYR A 153 -19.15 -14.61 -7.30
CA TYR A 153 -17.92 -14.31 -6.54
C TYR A 153 -18.01 -13.10 -5.58
N LYS A 154 -19.21 -12.74 -5.11
CA LYS A 154 -19.45 -11.72 -4.07
C LYS A 154 -19.23 -12.30 -2.68
N LEU A 155 -18.01 -12.73 -2.41
CA LEU A 155 -17.65 -13.52 -1.24
C LEU A 155 -17.75 -12.73 0.07
N ASP A 156 -17.50 -11.41 0.04
CA ASP A 156 -17.65 -10.58 1.24
C ASP A 156 -19.12 -10.47 1.66
N LYS A 157 -20.02 -10.27 0.68
CA LYS A 157 -21.47 -10.27 0.91
C LYS A 157 -21.95 -11.64 1.42
N ALA A 158 -21.47 -12.72 0.80
CA ALA A 158 -21.77 -14.09 1.23
C ALA A 158 -21.37 -14.34 2.69
N ASP A 159 -20.16 -13.95 3.06
CA ASP A 159 -19.64 -14.15 4.42
C ASP A 159 -20.41 -13.30 5.44
N ALA A 160 -20.75 -12.05 5.10
CA ALA A 160 -21.55 -11.18 5.95
C ALA A 160 -22.96 -11.75 6.25
N VAL A 161 -23.62 -12.34 5.23
CA VAL A 161 -24.91 -13.01 5.42
C VAL A 161 -24.78 -14.26 6.28
N LEU A 162 -23.77 -15.11 6.00
CA LEU A 162 -23.53 -16.33 6.77
C LEU A 162 -23.21 -16.04 8.25
N ALA A 163 -22.43 -14.99 8.52
CA ALA A 163 -22.12 -14.54 9.87
C ALA A 163 -23.37 -14.10 10.63
N LYS A 164 -24.30 -13.39 9.97
CA LYS A 164 -25.59 -12.99 10.57
C LYS A 164 -26.52 -14.18 10.79
N CYS A 165 -26.50 -15.18 9.91
CA CYS A 165 -27.33 -16.38 10.04
C CYS A 165 -26.84 -17.34 11.15
N GLY A 166 -25.54 -17.36 11.41
CA GLY A 166 -24.88 -18.33 12.31
C GLY A 166 -25.54 -18.53 13.67
N PRO A 167 -25.84 -17.46 14.46
CA PRO A 167 -26.50 -17.60 15.75
C PRO A 167 -27.89 -18.27 15.67
N PHE A 168 -28.69 -17.92 14.65
CA PHE A 168 -30.04 -18.46 14.46
C PHE A 168 -30.02 -19.92 14.02
N VAL A 169 -29.13 -20.25 13.08
CA VAL A 169 -28.88 -21.63 12.65
C VAL A 169 -28.47 -22.50 13.83
N SER A 170 -27.57 -22.00 14.68
CA SER A 170 -27.06 -22.73 15.83
C SER A 170 -28.13 -22.98 16.89
N SER A 171 -29.04 -22.02 17.10
CA SER A 171 -30.17 -22.18 18.01
C SER A 171 -31.18 -23.23 17.53
N ARG A 172 -31.37 -23.36 16.21
CA ARG A 172 -32.31 -24.31 15.60
C ARG A 172 -31.73 -25.73 15.48
N GLY A 173 -30.45 -25.82 15.13
CA GLY A 173 -29.75 -27.10 14.94
C GLY A 173 -30.28 -27.92 13.75
N GLY A 174 -29.93 -29.21 13.71
CA GLY A 174 -30.40 -30.14 12.70
C GLY A 174 -30.07 -29.72 11.27
N VAL A 175 -31.07 -29.75 10.39
CA VAL A 175 -30.88 -29.56 8.95
C VAL A 175 -30.50 -28.10 8.59
N TRP A 176 -30.79 -27.12 9.46
CA TRP A 176 -30.28 -25.75 9.33
C TRP A 176 -28.75 -25.70 9.41
N MET A 177 -28.17 -26.49 10.31
CA MET A 177 -26.72 -26.60 10.46
C MET A 177 -26.11 -27.21 9.20
N VAL A 178 -26.75 -28.24 8.63
CA VAL A 178 -26.32 -28.89 7.38
C VAL A 178 -26.28 -27.89 6.22
N LYS A 179 -27.36 -27.12 6.00
CA LYS A 179 -27.41 -26.12 4.91
C LYS A 179 -26.37 -25.01 5.11
N TRP A 180 -26.25 -24.48 6.33
CA TRP A 180 -25.27 -23.44 6.63
C TRP A 180 -23.82 -23.93 6.47
N LEU A 181 -23.48 -25.11 7.01
CA LEU A 181 -22.15 -25.73 6.88
C LEU A 181 -21.77 -25.96 5.41
N ASN A 182 -22.73 -26.36 4.57
CA ASN A 182 -22.50 -26.53 3.14
C ASN A 182 -22.17 -25.19 2.44
N HIS A 183 -22.91 -24.12 2.75
CA HIS A 183 -22.64 -22.80 2.19
C HIS A 183 -21.33 -22.21 2.69
N VAL A 184 -21.10 -22.20 4.00
CA VAL A 184 -19.89 -21.62 4.59
C VAL A 184 -18.64 -22.37 4.15
N SER A 185 -18.66 -23.69 4.06
CA SER A 185 -17.51 -24.46 3.54
C SER A 185 -17.19 -24.08 2.09
N THR A 186 -18.21 -23.94 1.24
CA THR A 186 -18.03 -23.53 -0.17
C THR A 186 -17.47 -22.09 -0.28
N VAL A 187 -17.98 -21.15 0.52
CA VAL A 187 -17.43 -19.78 0.60
C VAL A 187 -15.95 -19.82 1.01
N ARG A 188 -15.60 -20.62 2.03
CA ARG A 188 -14.20 -20.76 2.49
C ARG A 188 -13.31 -21.35 1.40
N MET A 189 -13.78 -22.33 0.63
CA MET A 189 -13.01 -22.85 -0.52
C MET A 189 -12.74 -21.75 -1.56
N LYS A 190 -13.74 -20.94 -1.89
CA LYS A 190 -13.62 -19.83 -2.85
C LYS A 190 -12.74 -18.68 -2.33
N GLN A 191 -12.60 -18.55 -1.01
CA GLN A 191 -11.67 -17.62 -0.35
C GLN A 191 -10.24 -18.19 -0.21
N SER A 192 -9.92 -19.34 -0.84
CA SER A 192 -8.65 -20.06 -0.68
C SER A 192 -8.36 -20.51 0.77
N ARG A 193 -9.39 -20.60 1.63
CA ARG A 193 -9.31 -21.07 3.03
C ARG A 193 -9.65 -22.56 3.12
N HIS A 194 -8.94 -23.38 2.36
CA HIS A 194 -9.26 -24.79 2.15
C HIS A 194 -9.24 -25.65 3.41
N LEU A 195 -8.38 -25.31 4.38
CA LEU A 195 -8.35 -26.04 5.66
C LEU A 195 -9.63 -25.82 6.46
N GLU A 196 -10.08 -24.57 6.57
CA GLU A 196 -11.32 -24.23 7.29
C GLU A 196 -12.53 -24.86 6.60
N ALA A 197 -12.56 -24.81 5.26
CA ALA A 197 -13.58 -25.49 4.49
C ALA A 197 -13.60 -27.00 4.78
N LEU A 198 -12.43 -27.65 4.82
CA LEU A 198 -12.35 -29.09 5.08
C LEU A 198 -12.84 -29.46 6.48
N GLU A 199 -12.49 -28.67 7.51
CA GLU A 199 -13.03 -28.86 8.87
C GLU A 199 -14.56 -28.76 8.89
N MET A 200 -15.11 -27.76 8.19
CA MET A 200 -16.57 -27.57 8.06
C MET A 200 -17.24 -28.71 7.30
N LEU A 201 -16.58 -29.26 6.27
CA LEU A 201 -17.11 -30.40 5.51
C LEU A 201 -17.10 -31.69 6.33
N TYR A 202 -16.11 -31.91 7.21
CA TYR A 202 -16.16 -33.03 8.15
C TYR A 202 -17.24 -32.86 9.21
N ASP A 203 -17.41 -31.64 9.72
CA ASP A 203 -18.53 -31.35 10.61
C ASP A 203 -19.87 -31.56 9.87
N LEU A 204 -20.00 -31.15 8.60
CA LEU A 204 -21.18 -31.38 7.77
C LEU A 204 -21.51 -32.87 7.61
N GLU A 205 -20.50 -33.71 7.35
CA GLU A 205 -20.65 -35.17 7.29
C GLU A 205 -21.16 -35.74 8.62
N MET A 206 -20.62 -35.25 9.75
CA MET A 206 -20.98 -35.70 11.09
C MET A 206 -22.37 -35.23 11.54
N TYR A 207 -22.80 -34.02 11.14
CA TYR A 207 -24.10 -33.46 11.49
C TYR A 207 -25.23 -33.92 10.56
N SER A 208 -24.91 -34.55 9.43
CA SER A 208 -25.91 -35.09 8.52
C SER A 208 -26.76 -36.15 9.24
N PRO A 209 -28.10 -36.02 9.25
CA PRO A 209 -28.98 -37.05 9.83
C PRO A 209 -29.11 -38.28 8.93
N TYR A 210 -28.64 -38.20 7.68
CA TYR A 210 -28.70 -39.26 6.68
C TYR A 210 -27.30 -39.82 6.41
N ASN A 211 -27.24 -41.07 5.96
CA ASN A 211 -26.03 -41.70 5.42
C ASN A 211 -26.00 -41.67 3.88
N ALA A 212 -24.89 -42.11 3.28
CA ALA A 212 -24.69 -42.05 1.83
C ALA A 212 -25.62 -42.95 1.00
N GLN A 213 -26.27 -43.95 1.61
CA GLN A 213 -27.29 -44.78 0.96
C GLN A 213 -28.66 -44.10 1.01
N GLU A 214 -28.95 -43.37 2.09
CA GLU A 214 -30.22 -42.65 2.29
C GLU A 214 -30.28 -41.34 1.51
N ALA A 215 -29.15 -40.66 1.32
CA ALA A 215 -29.07 -39.37 0.62
C ALA A 215 -27.89 -39.31 -0.37
N PRO A 216 -27.87 -40.17 -1.41
CA PRO A 216 -26.70 -40.33 -2.28
C PRO A 216 -26.30 -39.05 -3.03
N GLU A 217 -27.25 -38.23 -3.46
CA GLU A 217 -26.96 -36.96 -4.17
C GLU A 217 -26.25 -35.93 -3.28
N PHE A 218 -26.69 -35.82 -2.03
CA PHE A 218 -26.06 -34.95 -1.03
C PHE A 218 -24.63 -35.40 -0.75
N PHE A 219 -24.42 -36.70 -0.49
CA PHE A 219 -23.09 -37.24 -0.20
C PHE A 219 -22.15 -37.20 -1.41
N THR A 220 -22.67 -37.33 -2.63
CA THR A 220 -21.89 -37.14 -3.86
C THR A 220 -21.31 -35.71 -3.89
N THR A 221 -22.11 -34.70 -3.59
CA THR A 221 -21.65 -33.30 -3.52
C THR A 221 -20.68 -33.05 -2.36
N LEU A 222 -20.96 -33.64 -1.19
CA LEU A 222 -20.11 -33.53 0.00
C LEU A 222 -18.71 -34.12 -0.24
N TYR A 223 -18.65 -35.36 -0.73
CA TYR A 223 -17.39 -36.04 -1.02
C TYR A 223 -16.59 -35.32 -2.12
N ARG A 224 -17.27 -34.78 -3.14
CA ARG A 224 -16.66 -33.91 -4.16
C ARG A 224 -15.99 -32.69 -3.53
N ASN A 225 -16.70 -31.96 -2.67
CA ASN A 225 -16.17 -30.76 -2.01
C ASN A 225 -14.99 -31.10 -1.08
N GLN A 226 -15.07 -32.19 -0.32
CA GLN A 226 -13.98 -32.69 0.53
C GLN A 226 -12.74 -33.03 -0.30
N ALA A 227 -12.93 -33.71 -1.44
CA ALA A 227 -11.85 -34.09 -2.33
C ALA A 227 -11.15 -32.87 -2.93
N TRP A 228 -11.91 -31.86 -3.38
CA TRP A 228 -11.35 -30.60 -3.89
C TRP A 228 -10.61 -29.80 -2.81
N ALA A 229 -11.14 -29.72 -1.59
CA ALA A 229 -10.46 -29.08 -0.46
C ALA A 229 -9.15 -29.80 -0.10
N LEU A 230 -9.14 -31.15 -0.09
CA LEU A 230 -7.94 -31.95 0.13
C LEU A 230 -6.90 -31.76 -0.98
N LYS A 231 -7.32 -31.75 -2.25
CA LYS A 231 -6.43 -31.51 -3.39
C LYS A 231 -5.75 -30.14 -3.28
N ALA A 232 -6.50 -29.09 -2.95
CA ALA A 232 -5.96 -27.74 -2.79
C ALA A 232 -4.95 -27.62 -1.64
N LEU A 233 -5.06 -28.49 -0.62
CA LEU A 233 -4.07 -28.63 0.46
C LEU A 233 -2.87 -29.53 0.09
N GLY A 234 -2.78 -30.02 -1.15
CA GLY A 234 -1.72 -30.93 -1.62
C GLY A 234 -1.90 -32.39 -1.18
N ARG A 235 -3.03 -32.75 -0.55
CA ARG A 235 -3.32 -34.10 -0.04
C ARG A 235 -3.98 -34.97 -1.12
N VAL A 236 -3.29 -35.14 -2.24
CA VAL A 236 -3.83 -35.75 -3.48
C VAL A 236 -4.28 -37.20 -3.27
N GLU A 237 -3.59 -38.00 -2.46
CA GLU A 237 -4.01 -39.39 -2.17
C GLU A 237 -5.35 -39.45 -1.45
N GLU A 238 -5.54 -38.58 -0.47
CA GLU A 238 -6.80 -38.53 0.28
C GLU A 238 -7.93 -37.98 -0.59
N ALA A 239 -7.64 -37.01 -1.45
CA ALA A 239 -8.59 -36.53 -2.44
C ALA A 239 -9.07 -37.66 -3.37
N ALA A 240 -8.15 -38.52 -3.86
CA ALA A 240 -8.51 -39.65 -4.71
C ALA A 240 -9.43 -40.67 -4.01
N LEU A 241 -9.27 -40.88 -2.69
CA LEU A 241 -10.17 -41.71 -1.90
C LEU A 241 -11.59 -41.12 -1.85
N TYR A 242 -11.73 -39.82 -1.62
CA TYR A 242 -13.05 -39.17 -1.59
C TYR A 242 -13.70 -39.11 -2.98
N PHE A 243 -12.95 -38.93 -4.06
CA PHE A 243 -13.49 -39.09 -5.42
C PHE A 243 -13.93 -40.52 -5.71
N SER A 244 -13.25 -41.53 -5.16
CA SER A 244 -13.68 -42.93 -5.29
C SER A 244 -15.00 -43.17 -4.55
N ARG A 245 -15.15 -42.62 -3.33
CA ARG A 245 -16.42 -42.65 -2.58
C ARG A 245 -17.54 -41.95 -3.35
N MET A 246 -17.27 -40.75 -3.86
CA MET A 246 -18.19 -40.00 -4.72
C MET A 246 -18.64 -40.83 -5.92
N ALA A 247 -17.71 -41.47 -6.64
CA ALA A 247 -18.02 -42.29 -7.81
C ALA A 247 -18.90 -43.50 -7.45
N SER A 248 -18.62 -44.17 -6.32
CA SER A 248 -19.46 -45.26 -5.81
C SER A 248 -20.87 -44.78 -5.47
N THR A 249 -21.00 -43.65 -4.78
CA THR A 249 -22.30 -43.07 -4.43
C THR A 249 -23.08 -42.61 -5.67
N SER A 250 -22.41 -41.98 -6.64
CA SER A 250 -23.06 -41.51 -7.86
C SER A 250 -23.63 -42.66 -8.70
N LYS A 251 -22.91 -43.78 -8.82
CA LYS A 251 -23.40 -44.98 -9.51
C LYS A 251 -24.64 -45.58 -8.85
N VAL A 252 -24.76 -45.49 -7.53
CA VAL A 252 -25.95 -45.96 -6.81
C VAL A 252 -27.17 -45.10 -7.16
N SER A 253 -27.02 -43.77 -7.24
CA SER A 253 -28.13 -42.85 -7.55
C SER A 253 -28.46 -42.76 -9.04
N LYS A 254 -27.45 -42.70 -9.92
CA LYS A 254 -27.58 -42.35 -11.35
C LYS A 254 -27.40 -43.53 -12.30
N GLY A 255 -27.02 -44.70 -11.80
CA GLY A 255 -26.71 -45.88 -12.60
C GLY A 255 -25.30 -45.88 -13.22
N ASP A 256 -24.86 -44.74 -13.77
CA ASP A 256 -23.49 -44.55 -14.29
C ASP A 256 -22.97 -43.14 -13.99
N LEU A 257 -21.67 -42.92 -14.23
CA LEU A 257 -21.00 -41.63 -14.08
C LEU A 257 -21.39 -40.68 -15.22
N ASP A 258 -21.93 -39.51 -14.87
CA ASP A 258 -22.24 -38.44 -15.82
C ASP A 258 -20.98 -37.66 -16.25
N TRP A 259 -21.16 -36.63 -17.08
CA TRP A 259 -20.06 -35.81 -17.56
C TRP A 259 -19.31 -35.11 -16.42
N PHE A 260 -20.03 -34.67 -15.38
CA PHE A 260 -19.48 -33.91 -14.26
C PHE A 260 -18.62 -34.81 -13.35
N ASP A 261 -19.09 -36.02 -13.08
CA ASP A 261 -18.34 -37.05 -12.36
C ASP A 261 -17.07 -37.46 -13.13
N LYS A 262 -17.18 -37.66 -14.45
CA LYS A 262 -16.04 -37.99 -15.32
C LYS A 262 -14.99 -36.88 -15.31
N TRP A 263 -15.43 -35.62 -15.38
CA TRP A 263 -14.53 -34.46 -15.33
C TRP A 263 -13.74 -34.40 -14.02
N ASP A 264 -14.43 -34.50 -12.88
CA ASP A 264 -13.82 -34.46 -11.55
C ASP A 264 -12.79 -35.58 -11.35
N ILE A 265 -13.18 -36.82 -11.69
CA ILE A 265 -12.31 -38.00 -11.57
C ILE A 265 -11.11 -37.89 -12.51
N GLY A 266 -11.35 -37.50 -13.77
CA GLY A 266 -10.31 -37.37 -14.79
C GLY A 266 -9.23 -36.38 -14.38
N LYS A 267 -9.61 -35.20 -13.88
CA LYS A 267 -8.64 -34.19 -13.41
C LYS A 267 -7.72 -34.71 -12.30
N VAL A 268 -8.29 -35.37 -11.30
CA VAL A 268 -7.51 -35.82 -10.14
C VAL A 268 -6.69 -37.06 -10.47
N ALA A 269 -7.23 -37.96 -11.29
CA ALA A 269 -6.49 -39.10 -11.82
C ALA A 269 -5.30 -38.65 -12.67
N ALA A 270 -5.47 -37.65 -13.55
CA ALA A 270 -4.38 -37.09 -14.35
C ALA A 270 -3.29 -36.47 -13.47
N ALA A 271 -3.67 -35.62 -12.52
CA ALA A 271 -2.72 -34.99 -11.59
C ALA A 271 -1.92 -36.03 -10.76
N ARG A 272 -2.59 -37.09 -10.29
CA ARG A 272 -1.97 -38.19 -9.56
C ARG A 272 -1.02 -38.99 -10.45
N ALA A 273 -1.49 -39.43 -11.62
CA ALA A 273 -0.72 -40.25 -12.54
C ALA A 273 0.54 -39.53 -13.02
N TRP A 274 0.46 -38.23 -13.29
CA TRP A 274 1.62 -37.41 -13.61
C TRP A 274 2.65 -37.37 -12.48
N ARG A 275 2.20 -37.13 -11.24
CA ARG A 275 3.08 -37.12 -10.05
C ARG A 275 3.78 -38.47 -9.84
N ASP A 276 3.07 -39.56 -10.10
CA ASP A 276 3.56 -40.93 -9.90
C ASP A 276 4.38 -41.45 -11.10
N GLY A 277 4.49 -40.68 -12.18
CA GLY A 277 5.17 -41.08 -13.41
C GLY A 277 4.41 -42.14 -14.24
N ASP A 278 3.13 -42.37 -13.95
CA ASP A 278 2.27 -43.31 -14.68
C ASP A 278 1.68 -42.64 -15.93
N MET A 279 2.45 -42.62 -17.02
CA MET A 279 2.00 -42.03 -18.28
C MET A 279 0.76 -42.73 -18.87
N LYS A 280 0.62 -44.05 -18.67
CA LYS A 280 -0.55 -44.79 -19.16
C LYS A 280 -1.82 -44.36 -18.43
N GLY A 281 -1.75 -44.28 -17.10
CA GLY A 281 -2.83 -43.76 -16.27
C GLY A 281 -3.16 -42.30 -16.58
N PHE A 282 -2.14 -41.49 -16.88
CA PHE A 282 -2.31 -40.09 -17.26
C PHE A 282 -3.14 -39.95 -18.54
N TYR A 283 -2.78 -40.64 -19.62
CA TYR A 283 -3.53 -40.55 -20.88
C TYR A 283 -4.94 -41.12 -20.75
N LEU A 284 -5.14 -42.20 -19.97
CA LEU A 284 -6.48 -42.71 -19.68
C LEU A 284 -7.35 -41.67 -18.95
N ALA A 285 -6.76 -40.97 -17.97
CA ALA A 285 -7.43 -39.90 -17.24
C ALA A 285 -7.73 -38.70 -18.13
N ARG A 286 -6.82 -38.33 -19.05
CA ARG A 286 -7.06 -37.27 -20.05
C ARG A 286 -8.23 -37.61 -20.96
N THR A 287 -8.31 -38.84 -21.48
CA THR A 287 -9.45 -39.31 -22.29
C THR A 287 -10.77 -39.22 -21.53
N LEU A 288 -10.75 -39.41 -20.21
CA LEU A 288 -11.94 -39.22 -19.38
C LEU A 288 -12.40 -37.75 -19.33
N VAL A 289 -11.46 -36.79 -19.31
CA VAL A 289 -11.75 -35.35 -19.37
C VAL A 289 -12.22 -34.95 -20.78
N GLU A 290 -11.64 -35.51 -21.85
CA GLU A 290 -12.10 -35.31 -23.23
C GLU A 290 -13.56 -35.78 -23.41
N GLU A 291 -13.88 -36.97 -22.90
CA GLU A 291 -15.25 -37.49 -22.94
C GLU A 291 -16.21 -36.64 -22.10
N ALA A 292 -15.77 -36.16 -20.95
CA ALA A 292 -16.57 -35.23 -20.14
C ALA A 292 -16.91 -33.94 -20.90
N LEU A 293 -15.95 -33.36 -21.63
CA LEU A 293 -16.19 -32.17 -22.46
C LEU A 293 -17.23 -32.45 -23.55
N ARG A 294 -17.10 -33.60 -24.23
CA ARG A 294 -18.03 -34.01 -25.28
C ARG A 294 -19.44 -34.22 -24.75
N LEU A 295 -19.58 -34.91 -23.61
CA LEU A 295 -20.86 -35.17 -22.97
C LEU A 295 -21.49 -33.89 -22.43
N GLN A 296 -20.70 -32.99 -21.83
CA GLN A 296 -21.19 -31.69 -21.36
C GLN A 296 -21.79 -30.88 -22.51
N ALA A 297 -21.07 -30.78 -23.65
CA ALA A 297 -21.56 -30.05 -24.81
C ALA A 297 -22.85 -30.64 -25.41
N LEU A 298 -23.08 -31.94 -25.23
CA LEU A 298 -24.27 -32.64 -25.72
C LEU A 298 -25.46 -32.53 -24.75
N GLN A 299 -25.21 -32.67 -23.45
CA GLN A 299 -26.24 -32.76 -22.42
C GLN A 299 -26.68 -31.39 -21.91
N GLU A 300 -25.74 -30.45 -21.82
CA GLU A 300 -25.94 -29.09 -21.30
C GLU A 300 -25.34 -28.05 -22.29
N PRO A 301 -25.95 -27.90 -23.48
CA PRO A 301 -25.42 -27.05 -24.54
C PRO A 301 -25.37 -25.56 -24.17
N ASP A 302 -26.21 -25.13 -23.23
CA ASP A 302 -26.36 -23.74 -22.82
C ASP A 302 -25.52 -23.37 -21.58
N ASP A 303 -24.95 -24.34 -20.84
CA ASP A 303 -24.03 -24.05 -19.72
C ASP A 303 -22.60 -23.81 -20.25
N LEU A 304 -22.37 -22.60 -20.73
CA LEU A 304 -21.10 -22.18 -21.32
C LEU A 304 -20.00 -21.99 -20.27
N VAL A 305 -20.36 -21.63 -19.05
CA VAL A 305 -19.42 -21.42 -17.95
C VAL A 305 -18.81 -22.75 -17.51
N MET A 306 -19.61 -23.80 -17.38
CA MET A 306 -19.09 -25.14 -17.07
C MET A 306 -18.28 -25.69 -18.23
N ARG A 307 -18.72 -25.49 -19.48
CA ARG A 307 -17.93 -25.85 -20.67
C ARG A 307 -16.52 -25.25 -20.63
N ALA A 308 -16.42 -23.96 -20.31
CA ALA A 308 -15.13 -23.28 -20.19
C ALA A 308 -14.23 -23.91 -19.12
N LYS A 309 -14.78 -24.32 -17.97
CA LYS A 309 -14.01 -24.98 -16.90
C LYS A 309 -13.52 -26.37 -17.32
N VAL A 310 -14.30 -27.12 -18.11
CA VAL A 310 -13.84 -28.41 -18.64
C VAL A 310 -12.72 -28.20 -19.67
N HIS A 311 -12.86 -27.23 -20.58
CA HIS A 311 -11.79 -26.82 -21.50
C HIS A 311 -10.49 -26.45 -20.77
N ASP A 312 -10.56 -25.61 -19.74
CA ASP A 312 -9.42 -25.22 -18.91
C ASP A 312 -8.69 -26.45 -18.35
N SER A 313 -9.45 -27.40 -17.83
CA SER A 313 -8.90 -28.63 -17.23
C SER A 313 -8.26 -29.57 -18.25
N LEU A 314 -8.82 -29.63 -19.45
CA LEU A 314 -8.26 -30.41 -20.56
C LEU A 314 -6.98 -29.74 -21.09
N ALA A 315 -6.98 -28.42 -21.19
CA ALA A 315 -5.81 -27.63 -21.56
C ALA A 315 -4.66 -27.83 -20.57
N GLU A 316 -4.92 -27.88 -19.25
CA GLU A 316 -3.93 -28.22 -18.22
C GLU A 316 -3.29 -29.60 -18.51
N CYS A 317 -4.07 -30.58 -18.96
CA CYS A 317 -3.56 -31.91 -19.30
C CYS A 317 -2.68 -31.90 -20.56
N PHE A 318 -2.97 -31.06 -21.55
CA PHE A 318 -2.09 -30.89 -22.72
C PHE A 318 -0.83 -30.09 -22.36
N PHE A 319 -0.98 -29.05 -21.56
CA PHE A 319 0.10 -28.16 -21.15
C PHE A 319 1.20 -28.90 -20.39
N ILE A 320 0.83 -29.80 -19.47
CA ILE A 320 1.80 -30.49 -18.60
C ILE A 320 2.70 -31.48 -19.36
N VAL A 321 2.23 -32.01 -20.49
CA VAL A 321 3.01 -32.87 -21.40
C VAL A 321 3.62 -32.08 -22.57
N GLU A 322 3.62 -30.75 -22.47
CA GLU A 322 4.19 -29.81 -23.44
C GLU A 322 3.53 -29.86 -24.85
N GLU A 323 2.30 -30.38 -24.93
CA GLU A 323 1.45 -30.35 -26.14
C GLU A 323 0.80 -28.95 -26.29
N TYR A 324 1.63 -27.92 -26.48
CA TYR A 324 1.23 -26.51 -26.37
C TYR A 324 0.22 -26.04 -27.42
N VAL A 325 0.15 -26.68 -28.58
CA VAL A 325 -0.83 -26.33 -29.63
C VAL A 325 -2.25 -26.65 -29.14
N GLN A 326 -2.47 -27.89 -28.71
CA GLN A 326 -3.75 -28.34 -28.17
C GLN A 326 -4.09 -27.64 -26.84
N ALA A 327 -3.09 -27.38 -26.00
CA ALA A 327 -3.28 -26.56 -24.80
C ALA A 327 -3.78 -25.15 -25.16
N GLY A 328 -3.20 -24.54 -26.20
CA GLY A 328 -3.60 -23.23 -26.70
C GLY A 328 -5.02 -23.18 -27.25
N GLU A 329 -5.44 -24.19 -28.00
CA GLU A 329 -6.83 -24.30 -28.51
C GLU A 329 -7.84 -24.30 -27.37
N HIS A 330 -7.63 -25.14 -26.36
CA HIS A 330 -8.55 -25.26 -25.24
C HIS A 330 -8.47 -24.07 -24.26
N TYR A 331 -7.28 -23.53 -23.96
CA TYR A 331 -7.18 -22.33 -23.14
C TYR A 331 -7.82 -21.10 -23.82
N SER A 332 -7.70 -20.97 -25.15
CA SER A 332 -8.35 -19.88 -25.88
C SER A 332 -9.87 -20.04 -25.88
N ALA A 333 -10.37 -21.26 -26.09
CA ALA A 333 -11.80 -21.55 -25.99
C ALA A 333 -12.37 -21.21 -24.59
N ALA A 334 -11.68 -21.62 -23.53
CA ALA A 334 -12.07 -21.27 -22.16
C ALA A 334 -12.04 -19.76 -21.92
N TYR A 335 -11.02 -19.06 -22.42
CA TYR A 335 -10.86 -17.61 -22.28
C TYR A 335 -12.00 -16.85 -22.96
N ASP A 336 -12.33 -17.19 -24.20
CA ASP A 336 -13.38 -16.54 -24.98
C ASP A 336 -14.77 -16.79 -24.39
N LEU A 337 -15.05 -18.03 -23.97
CA LEU A 337 -16.31 -18.36 -23.31
C LEU A 337 -16.49 -17.56 -22.01
N LEU A 338 -15.46 -17.50 -21.14
CA LEU A 338 -15.56 -16.76 -19.88
C LEU A 338 -15.66 -15.25 -20.10
N ARG A 339 -14.95 -14.71 -21.11
CA ARG A 339 -15.06 -13.31 -21.50
C ARG A 339 -16.48 -12.93 -21.92
N GLN A 340 -17.15 -13.80 -22.67
CA GLN A 340 -18.52 -13.57 -23.15
C GLN A 340 -19.58 -13.78 -22.07
N THR A 341 -19.35 -14.71 -21.13
CA THR A 341 -20.37 -15.13 -20.15
C THR A 341 -20.28 -14.41 -18.82
N VAL A 342 -19.14 -14.47 -18.15
CA VAL A 342 -18.95 -13.92 -16.79
C VAL A 342 -18.22 -12.57 -16.81
N GLY A 343 -17.63 -12.20 -17.94
CA GLY A 343 -16.98 -10.91 -18.13
C GLY A 343 -15.55 -10.82 -17.57
N LYS A 344 -14.93 -9.65 -17.76
CA LYS A 344 -13.50 -9.45 -17.50
C LYS A 344 -13.17 -9.27 -16.03
N GLN A 345 -14.12 -8.87 -15.19
CA GLN A 345 -13.89 -8.74 -13.74
C GLN A 345 -14.01 -10.08 -12.99
N SER A 346 -14.51 -11.13 -13.65
CA SER A 346 -14.70 -12.42 -13.01
C SER A 346 -13.37 -13.07 -12.61
N PRO A 347 -13.26 -13.61 -11.37
CA PRO A 347 -12.12 -14.43 -10.97
C PRO A 347 -11.84 -15.62 -11.88
N LEU A 348 -12.86 -16.15 -12.56
CA LEU A 348 -12.70 -17.23 -13.54
C LEU A 348 -11.94 -16.74 -14.78
N TYR A 349 -12.29 -15.56 -15.29
CA TYR A 349 -11.61 -14.94 -16.43
C TYR A 349 -10.15 -14.59 -16.08
N GLY A 350 -9.91 -13.99 -14.91
CA GLY A 350 -8.54 -13.66 -14.47
C GLY A 350 -7.65 -14.91 -14.34
N LYS A 351 -8.19 -16.01 -13.82
CA LYS A 351 -7.49 -17.32 -13.80
C LYS A 351 -7.11 -17.75 -15.22
N GLN A 352 -8.03 -17.63 -16.15
CA GLN A 352 -7.84 -18.07 -17.52
C GLN A 352 -6.85 -17.18 -18.29
N ALA A 353 -6.87 -15.87 -18.08
CA ALA A 353 -5.86 -14.95 -18.59
C ALA A 353 -4.46 -15.36 -18.11
N ARG A 354 -4.32 -15.71 -16.82
CA ARG A 354 -3.06 -16.22 -16.28
C ARG A 354 -2.59 -17.53 -16.93
N HIS A 355 -3.51 -18.44 -17.28
CA HIS A 355 -3.16 -19.68 -17.98
C HIS A 355 -2.64 -19.43 -19.40
N LEU A 356 -3.27 -18.53 -20.15
CA LEU A 356 -2.77 -18.10 -21.46
C LEU A 356 -1.40 -17.40 -21.35
N ALA A 357 -1.20 -16.55 -20.34
CA ALA A 357 0.10 -15.95 -20.09
C ALA A 357 1.18 -17.02 -19.84
N ASN A 358 0.89 -18.01 -19.00
CA ASN A 358 1.81 -19.10 -18.70
C ASN A 358 2.13 -19.95 -19.95
N LEU A 359 1.14 -20.17 -20.83
CA LEU A 359 1.37 -20.82 -22.12
C LEU A 359 2.33 -20.02 -23.00
N ARG A 360 2.12 -18.71 -23.13
CA ARG A 360 3.03 -17.82 -23.90
C ARG A 360 4.44 -17.83 -23.33
N ILE A 361 4.57 -17.78 -22.00
CA ILE A 361 5.88 -17.89 -21.32
C ILE A 361 6.55 -19.23 -21.61
N ALA A 362 5.81 -20.35 -21.57
CA ALA A 362 6.35 -21.67 -21.89
C ALA A 362 6.82 -21.78 -23.34
N GLN A 363 6.19 -21.05 -24.25
CA GLN A 363 6.58 -20.91 -25.66
C GLN A 363 7.74 -19.91 -25.87
N GLY A 364 8.26 -19.26 -24.82
CA GLY A 364 9.29 -18.22 -24.91
C GLY A 364 8.79 -16.84 -25.36
N GLN A 365 7.48 -16.66 -25.49
CA GLN A 365 6.83 -15.45 -25.97
C GLN A 365 6.52 -14.50 -24.80
N HIS A 366 7.57 -13.98 -24.13
CA HIS A 366 7.42 -13.18 -22.92
C HIS A 366 6.63 -11.88 -23.11
N VAL A 367 6.81 -11.19 -24.25
CA VAL A 367 6.07 -9.96 -24.58
C VAL A 367 4.58 -10.24 -24.78
N GLU A 368 4.24 -11.31 -25.50
CA GLU A 368 2.85 -11.71 -25.75
C GLU A 368 2.12 -12.14 -24.47
N ALA A 369 2.86 -12.50 -23.41
CA ALA A 369 2.28 -12.82 -22.11
C ALA A 369 1.84 -11.58 -21.31
N LEU A 370 2.49 -10.41 -21.51
CA LEU A 370 2.28 -9.22 -20.68
C LEU A 370 0.82 -8.71 -20.67
N PRO A 371 0.09 -8.64 -21.80
CA PRO A 371 -1.32 -8.24 -21.78
C PRO A 371 -2.19 -9.18 -20.94
N PHE A 372 -1.98 -10.49 -21.05
CA PHE A 372 -2.74 -11.48 -20.29
C PHE A 372 -2.40 -11.44 -18.79
N LEU A 373 -1.13 -11.19 -18.44
CA LEU A 373 -0.73 -11.00 -17.05
C LEU A 373 -1.31 -9.71 -16.45
N ASN A 374 -1.41 -8.65 -17.24
CA ASN A 374 -2.07 -7.41 -16.82
C ASN A 374 -3.56 -7.64 -16.55
N GLU A 375 -4.28 -8.32 -17.45
CA GLU A 375 -5.68 -8.71 -17.23
C GLU A 375 -5.85 -9.57 -15.97
N ALA A 376 -4.96 -10.54 -15.76
CA ALA A 376 -4.96 -11.34 -14.54
C ALA A 376 -4.74 -10.48 -13.29
N LEU A 377 -3.79 -9.55 -13.31
CA LEU A 377 -3.49 -8.67 -12.18
C LEU A 377 -4.64 -7.73 -11.86
N GLU A 378 -5.33 -7.22 -12.88
CA GLU A 378 -6.51 -6.38 -12.70
C GLU A 378 -7.63 -7.11 -11.97
N VAL A 379 -7.90 -8.35 -12.36
CA VAL A 379 -8.87 -9.21 -11.67
C VAL A 379 -8.42 -9.51 -10.24
N GLU A 380 -7.19 -10.00 -10.04
CA GLU A 380 -6.68 -10.31 -8.69
C GLU A 380 -6.70 -9.10 -7.75
N SER A 381 -6.41 -7.90 -8.27
CA SER A 381 -6.42 -6.66 -7.48
C SER A 381 -7.79 -6.25 -6.96
N SER A 382 -8.86 -6.69 -7.63
CA SER A 382 -10.25 -6.28 -7.37
C SER A 382 -11.07 -7.37 -6.66
N LYS A 383 -10.53 -8.57 -6.44
CA LYS A 383 -11.25 -9.65 -5.75
C LYS A 383 -11.62 -9.30 -4.31
N ASP A 384 -12.80 -9.77 -3.89
CA ASP A 384 -13.23 -9.81 -2.49
C ASP A 384 -12.25 -10.62 -1.62
N ALA A 385 -11.85 -11.80 -2.10
CA ALA A 385 -10.91 -12.66 -1.40
C ALA A 385 -9.47 -12.46 -1.91
N VAL A 386 -8.73 -11.58 -1.24
CA VAL A 386 -7.33 -11.30 -1.56
C VAL A 386 -6.42 -12.40 -0.98
N ASN A 387 -5.71 -13.13 -1.86
CA ASN A 387 -4.66 -14.07 -1.49
C ASN A 387 -3.27 -13.46 -1.79
N VAL A 388 -2.60 -12.93 -0.75
CA VAL A 388 -1.32 -12.22 -0.91
C VAL A 388 -0.22 -13.12 -1.51
N PRO A 389 -0.03 -14.38 -1.10
CA PRO A 389 0.85 -15.32 -1.79
C PRO A 389 0.61 -15.47 -3.30
N GLU A 390 -0.65 -15.65 -3.74
CA GLU A 390 -0.97 -15.78 -5.17
C GLU A 390 -0.67 -14.48 -5.95
N LEU A 391 -0.92 -13.33 -5.32
CA LEU A 391 -0.56 -12.02 -5.87
C LEU A 391 0.96 -11.84 -5.97
N LEU A 392 1.71 -12.29 -4.97
CA LEU A 392 3.18 -12.25 -4.99
C LEU A 392 3.73 -13.09 -6.14
N GLU A 393 3.20 -14.29 -6.36
CA GLU A 393 3.56 -15.13 -7.49
C GLU A 393 3.23 -14.46 -8.83
N LEU A 394 2.02 -13.90 -8.96
CA LEU A 394 1.60 -13.22 -10.19
C LEU A 394 2.50 -12.01 -10.51
N VAL A 395 2.75 -11.16 -9.51
CA VAL A 395 3.65 -10.00 -9.67
C VAL A 395 5.06 -10.46 -10.03
N ASP A 396 5.55 -11.56 -9.44
CA ASP A 396 6.85 -12.11 -9.77
C ASP A 396 6.93 -12.58 -11.23
N VAL A 397 5.88 -13.27 -11.72
CA VAL A 397 5.78 -13.67 -13.13
C VAL A 397 5.80 -12.46 -14.06
N ILE A 398 5.12 -11.36 -13.70
CA ILE A 398 5.13 -10.12 -14.49
C ILE A 398 6.53 -9.51 -14.52
N VAL A 399 7.17 -9.34 -13.36
CA VAL A 399 8.54 -8.79 -13.28
C VAL A 399 9.51 -9.63 -14.12
N ASN A 400 9.44 -10.95 -14.01
CA ASN A 400 10.29 -11.86 -14.78
C ASN A 400 10.02 -11.77 -16.29
N ALA A 401 8.77 -11.63 -16.71
CA ALA A 401 8.42 -11.44 -18.13
C ALA A 401 8.92 -10.09 -18.66
N GLN A 402 8.81 -9.01 -17.88
CA GLN A 402 9.35 -7.69 -18.21
C GLN A 402 10.88 -7.72 -18.34
N GLN A 403 11.59 -8.36 -17.40
CA GLN A 403 13.06 -8.47 -17.43
C GLN A 403 13.61 -9.23 -18.64
N ARG A 404 12.82 -10.16 -19.19
CA ARG A 404 13.17 -10.93 -20.40
C ARG A 404 12.72 -10.26 -21.70
N SER A 405 12.06 -9.12 -21.60
CA SER A 405 11.55 -8.36 -22.75
C SER A 405 12.46 -7.17 -23.05
N ALA A 406 12.56 -6.79 -24.33
CA ALA A 406 13.25 -5.57 -24.70
C ALA A 406 12.48 -4.34 -24.17
N PRO A 407 13.16 -3.25 -23.75
CA PRO A 407 12.48 -2.09 -23.17
C PRO A 407 11.37 -1.50 -24.03
N ASP A 408 11.59 -1.38 -25.35
CA ASP A 408 10.59 -0.86 -26.30
C ASP A 408 9.31 -1.70 -26.36
N ALA A 409 9.41 -3.01 -26.12
CA ALA A 409 8.26 -3.93 -26.09
C ALA A 409 7.46 -3.83 -24.77
N ILE A 410 8.08 -3.32 -23.70
CA ILE A 410 7.40 -3.03 -22.44
C ILE A 410 6.56 -1.75 -22.60
N VAL A 411 7.07 -0.76 -23.33
CA VAL A 411 6.37 0.52 -23.56
C VAL A 411 5.04 0.33 -24.32
N SER A 412 4.97 -0.64 -25.22
CA SER A 412 3.75 -0.97 -25.97
C SER A 412 2.75 -1.85 -25.20
N SER A 413 3.12 -2.32 -24.00
CA SER A 413 2.26 -3.16 -23.16
C SER A 413 1.35 -2.33 -22.24
N PRO A 414 0.17 -2.83 -21.84
CA PRO A 414 -0.70 -2.15 -20.89
C PRO A 414 0.00 -1.87 -19.55
N SER A 415 -0.17 -0.66 -19.01
CA SER A 415 0.38 -0.30 -17.70
C SER A 415 -0.34 -1.04 -16.56
N ASN A 416 0.41 -1.40 -15.51
CA ASN A 416 -0.13 -2.02 -14.30
C ASN A 416 -0.61 -1.00 -13.27
N HIS A 417 -0.59 0.30 -13.60
CA HIS A 417 -0.83 1.38 -12.63
C HIS A 417 -2.19 1.28 -11.93
N SER A 418 -3.27 1.05 -12.68
CA SER A 418 -4.63 0.91 -12.15
C SER A 418 -4.76 -0.30 -11.23
N ALA A 419 -4.22 -1.45 -11.64
CA ALA A 419 -4.23 -2.68 -10.86
C ALA A 419 -3.48 -2.51 -9.53
N ILE A 420 -2.27 -1.93 -9.55
CA ILE A 420 -1.47 -1.67 -8.35
C ILE A 420 -2.22 -0.74 -7.39
N ARG A 421 -2.85 0.33 -7.90
CA ARG A 421 -3.62 1.26 -7.07
C ARG A 421 -4.82 0.58 -6.41
N ARG A 422 -5.59 -0.20 -7.17
CA ARG A 422 -6.74 -0.99 -6.66
C ARG A 422 -6.28 -1.96 -5.58
N LEU A 423 -5.19 -2.67 -5.82
CA LEU A 423 -4.62 -3.63 -4.89
C LEU A 423 -4.23 -2.97 -3.56
N GLN A 424 -3.55 -1.82 -3.59
CA GLN A 424 -3.19 -1.07 -2.39
C GLN A 424 -4.43 -0.63 -1.59
N GLN A 425 -5.46 -0.15 -2.28
CA GLN A 425 -6.73 0.25 -1.64
C GLN A 425 -7.44 -0.96 -1.01
N ASN A 426 -7.49 -2.09 -1.72
CA ASN A 426 -8.12 -3.31 -1.26
C ASN A 426 -7.43 -3.88 -0.01
N ILE A 427 -6.10 -3.98 -0.02
CA ILE A 427 -5.30 -4.42 1.14
C ILE A 427 -5.49 -3.48 2.33
N LYS A 428 -5.47 -2.16 2.10
CA LYS A 428 -5.68 -1.16 3.15
C LYS A 428 -7.08 -1.25 3.77
N ALA A 429 -8.12 -1.41 2.96
CA ALA A 429 -9.50 -1.58 3.44
C ALA A 429 -9.65 -2.80 4.36
N ARG A 430 -8.79 -3.81 4.19
CA ARG A 430 -8.73 -5.02 5.01
C ARG A 430 -7.79 -4.92 6.21
N GLY A 431 -7.12 -3.78 6.42
CA GLY A 431 -6.14 -3.58 7.49
C GLY A 431 -4.88 -4.44 7.35
N LEU A 432 -4.56 -4.87 6.12
CA LEU A 432 -3.42 -5.73 5.82
C LEU A 432 -2.17 -4.94 5.37
N ASP A 433 -2.28 -3.61 5.30
CA ASP A 433 -1.25 -2.68 4.81
C ASP A 433 -0.06 -2.50 5.78
N GLY A 434 -0.16 -3.06 6.98
CA GLY A 434 0.94 -3.18 7.94
C GLY A 434 1.64 -4.54 7.93
N SER A 435 1.20 -5.53 7.13
CA SER A 435 1.77 -6.88 7.16
C SER A 435 3.13 -6.98 6.45
N LYS A 436 3.99 -7.91 6.89
CA LYS A 436 5.27 -8.18 6.20
C LYS A 436 5.05 -8.67 4.77
N GLU A 437 4.01 -9.46 4.52
CA GLU A 437 3.67 -9.98 3.19
C GLU A 437 3.31 -8.82 2.25
N PHE A 438 2.56 -7.83 2.74
CA PHE A 438 2.31 -6.61 1.98
C PHE A 438 3.58 -5.78 1.77
N ALA A 439 4.51 -5.77 2.71
CA ALA A 439 5.79 -5.09 2.52
C ALA A 439 6.63 -5.74 1.39
N VAL A 440 6.67 -7.07 1.33
CA VAL A 440 7.28 -7.82 0.21
C VAL A 440 6.54 -7.52 -1.10
N LEU A 441 5.22 -7.41 -1.06
CA LEU A 441 4.43 -7.05 -2.23
C LEU A 441 4.74 -5.62 -2.70
N CYS A 442 4.87 -4.64 -1.79
CA CYS A 442 5.30 -3.28 -2.09
C CYS A 442 6.67 -3.26 -2.77
N HIS A 443 7.61 -4.09 -2.29
CA HIS A 443 8.91 -4.25 -2.93
C HIS A 443 8.76 -4.75 -4.37
N LYS A 444 8.00 -5.83 -4.62
CA LYS A 444 7.84 -6.35 -5.98
C LYS A 444 7.08 -5.40 -6.90
N MET A 445 6.03 -4.74 -6.42
CA MET A 445 5.30 -3.71 -7.18
C MET A 445 6.20 -2.51 -7.52
N SER A 446 7.20 -2.18 -6.69
CA SER A 446 8.16 -1.13 -7.02
C SER A 446 9.03 -1.49 -8.23
N LEU A 447 9.31 -2.78 -8.44
CA LEU A 447 10.05 -3.27 -9.61
C LEU A 447 9.22 -3.17 -10.89
N LEU A 448 7.90 -3.42 -10.82
CA LEU A 448 7.01 -3.20 -11.96
C LEU A 448 7.09 -1.76 -12.47
N TYR A 449 6.98 -0.78 -11.56
CA TYR A 449 7.11 0.63 -11.95
C TYR A 449 8.52 1.02 -12.39
N LEU A 450 9.56 0.33 -11.92
CA LEU A 450 10.92 0.59 -12.38
C LEU A 450 11.07 0.27 -13.87
N HIS A 451 10.49 -0.85 -14.32
CA HIS A 451 10.48 -1.24 -15.73
C HIS A 451 9.59 -0.33 -16.59
N GLU A 452 8.52 0.24 -16.02
CA GLU A 452 7.70 1.29 -16.66
C GLU A 452 8.36 2.69 -16.65
N GLY A 453 9.43 2.89 -15.86
CA GLY A 453 10.08 4.18 -15.63
C GLY A 453 10.76 4.81 -16.85
N GLN A 454 10.98 4.04 -17.93
CA GLN A 454 11.55 4.57 -19.17
C GLN A 454 10.51 5.31 -20.03
N SER A 455 9.22 4.97 -19.92
CA SER A 455 8.14 5.60 -20.67
C SER A 455 7.30 6.58 -19.86
N ASP A 456 7.24 6.40 -18.53
CA ASP A 456 6.53 7.30 -17.62
C ASP A 456 7.48 7.85 -16.53
N PRO A 457 7.87 9.14 -16.61
CA PRO A 457 8.69 9.80 -15.59
C PRO A 457 8.12 9.73 -14.16
N ASP A 458 6.80 9.58 -14.03
CA ASP A 458 6.13 9.43 -12.73
C ASP A 458 6.17 8.01 -12.18
N ALA A 459 6.44 7.01 -13.03
CA ALA A 459 6.60 5.63 -12.58
C ALA A 459 7.81 5.50 -11.66
N LEU A 460 8.93 6.19 -11.93
CA LEU A 460 10.08 6.17 -11.02
C LEU A 460 9.75 6.79 -9.64
N ARG A 461 8.94 7.86 -9.61
CA ARG A 461 8.46 8.45 -8.35
C ARG A 461 7.59 7.46 -7.56
N ARG A 462 6.69 6.75 -8.24
CA ARG A 462 5.83 5.72 -7.63
C ARG A 462 6.60 4.50 -7.15
N ALA A 463 7.57 4.04 -7.94
CA ALA A 463 8.50 2.96 -7.58
C ALA A 463 9.20 3.30 -6.25
N ARG A 464 9.78 4.50 -6.14
CA ARG A 464 10.44 4.96 -4.89
C ARG A 464 9.48 4.99 -3.70
N ARG A 465 8.24 5.48 -3.86
CA ARG A 465 7.26 5.50 -2.77
C ARG A 465 6.95 4.09 -2.25
N LEU A 466 6.75 3.13 -3.16
CA LEU A 466 6.51 1.73 -2.81
C LEU A 466 7.73 1.08 -2.15
N ALA A 467 8.94 1.32 -2.67
CA ALA A 467 10.18 0.82 -2.08
C ALA A 467 10.42 1.40 -0.67
N LYS A 468 10.15 2.70 -0.45
CA LYS A 468 10.19 3.33 0.88
C LYS A 468 9.17 2.68 1.83
N ALA A 469 7.94 2.46 1.38
CA ALA A 469 6.90 1.80 2.18
C ALA A 469 7.32 0.38 2.58
N ALA A 470 7.88 -0.40 1.63
CA ALA A 470 8.39 -1.75 1.87
C ALA A 470 9.47 -1.75 2.97
N VAL A 471 10.50 -0.91 2.84
CA VAL A 471 11.58 -0.79 3.83
C VAL A 471 11.04 -0.40 5.21
N ARG A 472 10.13 0.58 5.26
CA ARG A 472 9.53 1.04 6.53
C ARG A 472 8.78 -0.07 7.24
N ILE A 473 7.92 -0.81 6.53
CA ILE A 473 7.12 -1.90 7.12
C ILE A 473 8.03 -3.08 7.48
N LEU A 474 8.98 -3.48 6.63
CA LEU A 474 9.92 -4.56 6.97
C LEU A 474 10.77 -4.23 8.21
N ARG A 475 11.11 -2.96 8.43
CA ARG A 475 11.80 -2.52 9.66
C ARG A 475 10.96 -2.72 10.92
N SER A 476 9.65 -2.53 10.88
CA SER A 476 8.78 -2.78 12.04
C SER A 476 8.59 -4.27 12.34
N HIS A 477 8.91 -5.15 11.38
CA HIS A 477 8.86 -6.62 11.52
C HIS A 477 10.24 -7.28 11.75
N ARG A 478 11.24 -6.51 12.21
CA ARG A 478 12.58 -7.04 12.50
C ARG A 478 12.53 -8.20 13.51
N GLY A 479 13.27 -9.27 13.22
CA GLY A 479 13.32 -10.48 14.04
C GLY A 479 12.36 -11.59 13.59
N GLU A 480 11.44 -11.30 12.68
CA GLU A 480 10.66 -12.33 12.00
C GLU A 480 11.47 -13.06 10.93
N LYS A 481 11.11 -14.32 10.68
CA LYS A 481 11.77 -15.17 9.69
C LYS A 481 11.74 -14.52 8.29
N ASP A 482 12.85 -14.62 7.56
CA ASP A 482 13.03 -14.16 6.17
C ASP A 482 12.94 -12.62 5.96
N VAL A 483 12.57 -11.83 7.00
CA VAL A 483 12.47 -10.37 6.91
C VAL A 483 13.83 -9.70 6.68
N ALA A 484 14.91 -10.25 7.25
CA ALA A 484 16.25 -9.69 7.09
C ALA A 484 16.71 -9.66 5.62
N ASP A 485 16.42 -10.74 4.87
CA ASP A 485 16.78 -10.86 3.47
C ASP A 485 15.93 -9.91 2.61
N TRP A 486 14.62 -9.88 2.85
CA TRP A 486 13.72 -8.95 2.15
C TRP A 486 14.04 -7.49 2.43
N LEU A 487 14.40 -7.16 3.68
CA LEU A 487 14.80 -5.81 4.06
C LEU A 487 16.09 -5.41 3.33
N ARG A 488 17.10 -6.28 3.32
CA ARG A 488 18.36 -6.04 2.60
C ARG A 488 18.11 -5.81 1.10
N MET A 489 17.32 -6.66 0.46
CA MET A 489 16.98 -6.51 -0.96
C MET A 489 16.21 -5.21 -1.23
N SER A 490 15.25 -4.85 -0.36
CA SER A 490 14.48 -3.61 -0.50
C SER A 490 15.32 -2.37 -0.31
N GLU A 491 16.27 -2.38 0.63
CA GLU A 491 17.21 -1.28 0.85
C GLU A 491 18.15 -1.11 -0.35
N ILE A 492 18.67 -2.20 -0.92
CA ILE A 492 19.50 -2.15 -2.14
C ILE A 492 18.71 -1.57 -3.31
N HIS A 493 17.51 -2.08 -3.59
CA HIS A 493 16.70 -1.56 -4.70
C HIS A 493 16.31 -0.09 -4.49
N LEU A 494 16.01 0.33 -3.26
CA LEU A 494 15.74 1.72 -2.96
C LEU A 494 16.97 2.61 -3.23
N ILE A 495 18.18 2.15 -2.88
CA ILE A 495 19.43 2.87 -3.19
C ILE A 495 19.61 2.98 -4.70
N VAL A 496 19.42 1.90 -5.46
CA VAL A 496 19.52 1.92 -6.93
C VAL A 496 18.51 2.90 -7.52
N MET A 497 17.24 2.83 -7.13
CA MET A 497 16.18 3.73 -7.62
C MET A 497 16.42 5.21 -7.26
N ARG A 498 17.10 5.47 -6.14
CA ARG A 498 17.56 6.80 -5.76
C ARG A 498 18.67 7.27 -6.70
N SER A 499 19.63 6.41 -7.03
CA SER A 499 20.76 6.74 -7.92
C SER A 499 20.39 7.00 -9.38
N MET A 500 19.18 6.60 -9.80
CA MET A 500 18.62 6.83 -11.14
C MET A 500 18.00 8.22 -11.31
N SER A 501 18.24 9.16 -10.39
CA SER A 501 17.88 10.57 -10.57
C SER A 501 18.94 11.28 -11.41
N ASP A 502 18.71 11.39 -12.72
CA ASP A 502 19.42 12.32 -13.58
C ASP A 502 18.96 13.74 -13.21
N GLY A 503 19.75 14.49 -12.44
CA GLY A 503 19.37 15.87 -12.09
C GLY A 503 20.09 16.55 -10.93
N PHE A 504 21.33 16.16 -10.60
CA PHE A 504 22.16 16.97 -9.70
C PHE A 504 23.25 17.71 -10.50
N VAL A 505 23.64 18.89 -10.03
CA VAL A 505 24.66 19.74 -10.62
C VAL A 505 26.05 19.20 -10.27
N THR A 506 26.85 18.80 -11.23
CA THR A 506 28.21 18.32 -10.95
C THR A 506 29.13 19.46 -10.45
N ASP A 507 30.20 19.10 -9.73
CA ASP A 507 31.21 20.07 -9.30
C ASP A 507 31.87 20.81 -10.48
N GLU A 508 31.92 20.17 -11.65
CA GLU A 508 32.43 20.77 -12.88
C GLU A 508 31.45 21.82 -13.42
N GLU A 509 30.15 21.52 -13.48
CA GLU A 509 29.11 22.49 -13.87
C GLU A 509 29.05 23.70 -12.93
N LEU A 510 29.21 23.49 -11.62
CA LEU A 510 29.33 24.57 -10.65
C LEU A 510 30.51 25.50 -10.99
N LYS A 511 31.71 24.92 -11.16
CA LYS A 511 32.93 25.69 -11.49
C LYS A 511 32.80 26.42 -12.81
N GLN A 512 32.33 25.77 -13.86
CA GLN A 512 32.13 26.38 -15.18
C GLN A 512 31.15 27.55 -15.09
N CYS A 513 30.01 27.34 -14.42
CA CYS A 513 29.02 28.39 -14.22
C CYS A 513 29.62 29.61 -13.51
N TRP A 514 30.34 29.40 -12.41
CA TRP A 514 30.97 30.51 -11.68
C TRP A 514 32.06 31.19 -12.50
N MET A 515 32.85 30.45 -13.27
CA MET A 515 33.89 31.02 -14.13
C MET A 515 33.33 31.87 -15.28
N HIS A 516 32.14 31.53 -15.79
CA HIS A 516 31.58 32.19 -16.97
C HIS A 516 30.54 33.28 -16.64
N HIS A 517 29.82 33.17 -15.53
CA HIS A 517 28.68 34.03 -15.21
C HIS A 517 28.87 34.91 -13.97
N THR A 518 30.00 34.78 -13.27
CA THR A 518 30.29 35.56 -12.07
C THR A 518 31.62 36.30 -12.20
N LEU A 519 31.75 37.44 -11.54
CA LEU A 519 33.00 38.17 -11.39
C LEU A 519 33.90 37.51 -10.35
N CYS A 520 33.28 37.05 -9.25
CA CYS A 520 33.95 36.35 -8.17
C CYS A 520 32.92 35.58 -7.35
N MET A 521 33.24 34.35 -6.98
CA MET A 521 32.47 33.52 -6.06
C MET A 521 33.41 33.02 -4.96
N VAL A 522 33.02 33.22 -3.70
CA VAL A 522 33.73 32.69 -2.53
C VAL A 522 32.77 31.90 -1.67
N HIS A 523 33.20 30.74 -1.17
CA HIS A 523 32.42 29.93 -0.24
C HIS A 523 33.34 29.22 0.75
N GLY A 524 32.78 28.73 1.86
CA GLY A 524 33.53 27.88 2.78
C GLY A 524 33.79 26.50 2.19
N LYS A 525 35.02 26.00 2.37
CA LYS A 525 35.38 24.63 1.97
C LYS A 525 34.73 23.60 2.91
N PRO A 526 34.41 22.40 2.40
CA PRO A 526 34.23 21.24 3.27
C PRO A 526 35.56 20.98 4.00
N GLY A 527 35.54 20.92 5.32
CA GLY A 527 36.73 20.76 6.14
C GLY A 527 36.61 19.55 7.05
N ASP A 528 37.69 18.75 7.11
CA ASP A 528 37.86 17.70 8.12
C ASP A 528 38.70 18.25 9.28
N GLY A 529 38.22 18.09 10.51
CA GLY A 529 39.06 18.26 11.71
C GLY A 529 39.33 19.70 12.19
N GLN A 530 38.44 20.66 11.91
CA GLN A 530 38.54 22.00 12.51
C GLN A 530 38.41 21.93 14.05
N MET A 531 39.24 22.70 14.76
CA MET A 531 39.12 22.89 16.21
C MET A 531 38.13 24.00 16.56
N ALA A 532 37.59 23.95 17.79
CA ALA A 532 36.67 24.96 18.28
C ALA A 532 37.27 26.38 18.21
N GLY A 533 36.57 27.28 17.52
CA GLY A 533 36.98 28.67 17.27
C GLY A 533 37.80 28.88 16.01
N GLU A 534 38.20 27.82 15.28
CA GLU A 534 38.88 27.97 13.99
C GLU A 534 37.91 28.47 12.92
N GLU A 535 38.37 29.41 12.10
CA GLU A 535 37.62 29.90 10.95
C GLU A 535 37.63 28.89 9.80
N ARG A 536 36.51 28.79 9.08
CA ARG A 536 36.35 27.99 7.87
C ARG A 536 37.24 28.53 6.74
N GLU A 537 37.97 27.60 6.12
CA GLU A 537 38.81 27.90 4.96
C GLU A 537 37.94 28.33 3.77
N LYS A 538 38.40 29.32 3.00
CA LYS A 538 37.64 29.94 1.91
C LYS A 538 38.14 29.45 0.54
N ALA A 539 37.25 28.99 -0.32
CA ALA A 539 37.52 28.70 -1.73
C ALA A 539 37.07 29.87 -2.61
N TRP A 540 37.83 30.18 -3.66
CA TRP A 540 37.60 31.33 -4.54
C TRP A 540 37.56 30.87 -6.00
N HIS A 541 36.60 31.40 -6.77
CA HIS A 541 36.38 31.10 -8.18
C HIS A 541 36.13 32.41 -8.96
N GLY A 542 36.55 32.46 -10.23
CA GLY A 542 36.30 33.60 -11.14
C GLY A 542 37.32 33.73 -12.28
N PRO A 543 37.01 34.51 -13.35
CA PRO A 543 37.74 34.52 -14.63
C PRO A 543 39.26 34.79 -14.58
N ALA A 544 39.79 35.36 -13.50
CA ALA A 544 41.20 35.73 -13.36
C ALA A 544 41.85 35.22 -12.06
N GLY A 545 41.22 34.29 -11.33
CA GLY A 545 41.70 33.88 -9.99
C GLY A 545 41.75 35.04 -8.99
N THR A 546 41.02 36.13 -9.27
CA THR A 546 41.09 37.40 -8.55
C THR A 546 40.51 37.26 -7.14
N ARG A 547 41.38 37.34 -6.13
CA ARG A 547 41.02 37.46 -4.70
C ARG A 547 40.43 38.83 -4.32
N ARG A 548 40.21 39.72 -5.30
CA ARG A 548 39.69 41.08 -5.10
C ARG A 548 38.74 41.43 -6.23
N CYS A 549 37.53 41.87 -5.87
CA CYS A 549 36.63 42.57 -6.78
C CYS A 549 37.05 44.05 -6.83
N PRO A 550 37.40 44.61 -8.01
CA PRO A 550 37.73 46.03 -8.11
C PRO A 550 36.53 46.92 -7.79
N GLY A 551 36.68 47.89 -6.89
CA GLY A 551 35.69 48.96 -6.66
C GLY A 551 34.57 48.69 -5.64
N LEU A 552 34.53 47.52 -5.00
CA LEU A 552 33.56 47.19 -3.94
C LEU A 552 34.26 47.09 -2.58
N THR A 553 33.61 47.59 -1.52
CA THR A 553 34.05 47.26 -0.15
C THR A 553 33.65 45.81 0.10
N PRO A 554 34.60 44.86 0.20
CA PRO A 554 34.23 43.45 0.30
C PRO A 554 33.50 43.19 1.62
N PRO A 555 32.37 42.46 1.59
CA PRO A 555 31.72 41.96 2.79
C PRO A 555 32.72 41.23 3.69
N VAL A 556 32.56 41.42 5.00
CA VAL A 556 33.35 40.70 5.99
C VAL A 556 32.60 39.45 6.37
N ILE A 557 33.29 38.31 6.32
CA ILE A 557 32.73 37.00 6.63
C ILE A 557 33.51 36.41 7.79
N LEU A 558 32.78 35.91 8.79
CA LEU A 558 33.29 35.09 9.86
C LEU A 558 32.44 33.82 9.90
N CYS A 559 33.06 32.65 9.84
CA CYS A 559 32.41 31.35 9.98
C CYS A 559 33.33 30.50 10.82
N ALA A 560 32.99 30.26 12.07
CA ALA A 560 33.87 29.64 13.05
C ALA A 560 33.22 28.42 13.69
N LYS A 561 34.03 27.41 14.01
CA LYS A 561 33.53 26.19 14.65
C LYS A 561 33.15 26.41 16.11
N GLY A 562 32.01 25.88 16.51
CA GLY A 562 31.53 25.71 17.87
C GLY A 562 32.31 24.66 18.66
N ASN A 563 31.78 24.31 19.83
CA ASN A 563 32.23 23.14 20.59
C ASN A 563 31.08 22.24 21.06
N ALA A 564 29.86 22.51 20.60
CA ALA A 564 28.70 21.66 20.82
C ALA A 564 28.76 20.39 19.95
N GLY A 565 29.04 19.23 20.56
CA GLY A 565 28.64 17.88 20.14
C GLY A 565 29.15 17.27 18.80
N VAL A 566 29.33 18.06 17.74
CA VAL A 566 29.60 17.56 16.37
C VAL A 566 31.06 17.76 16.01
N LEU A 567 31.68 16.74 15.39
CA LEU A 567 33.11 16.76 15.03
C LEU A 567 33.46 17.80 13.96
N GLN A 568 32.55 18.08 13.03
CA GLN A 568 32.75 19.03 11.93
C GLN A 568 31.91 20.28 12.14
N ASN A 569 32.36 21.40 11.56
CA ASN A 569 31.53 22.60 11.51
C ASN A 569 30.39 22.34 10.51
N GLN A 570 29.14 22.58 10.90
CA GLN A 570 27.94 22.38 10.07
C GLN A 570 27.41 23.68 9.45
N ASP A 571 27.91 24.84 9.90
CA ASP A 571 27.67 26.13 9.29
C ASP A 571 28.45 26.34 7.98
N ASN A 572 27.88 27.03 7.00
CA ASN A 572 28.62 27.46 5.82
C ASN A 572 28.10 28.80 5.25
N PHE A 573 28.85 29.36 4.31
CA PHE A 573 28.54 30.64 3.68
C PHE A 573 28.95 30.65 2.20
N SER A 574 28.38 31.60 1.47
CA SER A 574 28.89 32.01 0.16
C SER A 574 28.70 33.49 -0.11
N LEU A 575 29.53 34.04 -0.99
CA LEU A 575 29.37 35.38 -1.54
C LEU A 575 29.69 35.36 -3.03
N CYS A 576 28.74 35.80 -3.85
CA CYS A 576 28.81 35.77 -5.31
C CYS A 576 28.56 37.15 -5.89
N PHE A 577 29.49 37.65 -6.70
CA PHE A 577 29.41 38.92 -7.41
C PHE A 577 29.07 38.65 -8.88
N PHE A 578 27.91 39.10 -9.36
CA PHE A 578 27.47 38.88 -10.74
C PHE A 578 27.92 40.01 -11.67
N ALA A 579 28.11 39.70 -12.95
CA ALA A 579 28.50 40.69 -13.96
C ALA A 579 27.50 41.86 -14.09
N GLY A 580 26.21 41.61 -13.81
CA GLY A 580 25.15 42.62 -13.80
C GLY A 580 25.18 43.60 -12.61
N GLY A 581 26.20 43.53 -11.73
CA GLY A 581 26.35 44.40 -10.56
C GLY A 581 25.54 44.00 -9.32
N TRP A 582 24.83 42.87 -9.39
CA TRP A 582 24.18 42.26 -8.23
C TRP A 582 25.20 41.49 -7.40
N THR A 583 24.99 41.44 -6.08
CA THR A 583 25.78 40.61 -5.17
C THR A 583 24.86 39.76 -4.33
N LEU A 584 25.15 38.45 -4.22
CA LEU A 584 24.42 37.48 -3.39
C LEU A 584 25.31 37.04 -2.23
N ALA A 585 24.83 37.23 -1.00
CA ALA A 585 25.41 36.66 0.21
C ALA A 585 24.49 35.56 0.74
N CYS A 586 25.06 34.40 1.10
CA CYS A 586 24.31 33.29 1.69
C CYS A 586 24.94 32.87 3.02
N CYS A 587 24.09 32.56 3.99
CA CYS A 587 24.43 31.96 5.28
C CYS A 587 23.59 30.70 5.44
N SER A 588 24.19 29.63 5.94
CA SER A 588 23.52 28.36 6.17
C SER A 588 24.03 27.73 7.46
N ASP A 589 23.12 27.26 8.29
CA ASP A 589 23.39 26.46 9.47
C ASP A 589 22.82 25.05 9.24
N GLY A 590 23.70 24.06 9.25
CA GLY A 590 23.39 22.65 9.00
C GLY A 590 23.13 21.87 10.28
N HIS A 591 22.25 20.88 10.22
CA HIS A 591 21.93 20.00 11.34
C HIS A 591 21.80 18.54 10.91
N GLY A 592 21.79 17.65 11.91
CA GLY A 592 21.75 16.21 11.69
C GLY A 592 23.13 15.64 11.37
N PHE A 593 23.21 14.33 11.11
CA PHE A 593 24.49 13.62 11.01
C PHE A 593 25.36 14.10 9.84
N HIS A 594 24.73 14.53 8.73
CA HIS A 594 25.40 15.04 7.53
C HIS A 594 25.03 16.51 7.23
N GLY A 595 24.65 17.30 8.24
CA GLY A 595 24.26 18.70 8.09
C GLY A 595 25.30 19.56 7.37
N GLN A 596 26.59 19.29 7.59
CA GLN A 596 27.70 19.95 6.90
C GLN A 596 27.69 19.74 5.38
N PHE A 597 27.22 18.58 4.89
CA PHE A 597 27.09 18.33 3.46
C PHE A 597 25.91 19.11 2.89
N VAL A 598 24.79 19.17 3.62
CA VAL A 598 23.63 19.99 3.23
C VAL A 598 24.03 21.46 3.16
N ALA A 599 24.59 22.02 4.24
CA ALA A 599 25.00 23.43 4.33
C ALA A 599 26.01 23.81 3.25
N THR A 600 27.01 22.96 2.99
CA THR A 600 27.99 23.19 1.92
C THR A 600 27.35 23.16 0.54
N ARG A 601 26.42 22.23 0.31
CA ARG A 601 25.77 22.07 -0.98
C ARG A 601 24.82 23.24 -1.27
N VAL A 602 24.01 23.69 -0.31
CA VAL A 602 23.06 24.79 -0.51
C VAL A 602 23.75 26.12 -0.84
N VAL A 603 24.86 26.44 -0.16
CA VAL A 603 25.58 27.71 -0.40
C VAL A 603 26.40 27.67 -1.70
N THR A 604 26.62 26.50 -2.29
CA THR A 604 27.28 26.38 -3.60
C THR A 604 26.27 26.36 -4.75
N THR A 605 25.18 25.63 -4.62
CA THR A 605 24.22 25.47 -5.73
C THR A 605 23.24 26.64 -5.85
N LEU A 606 22.90 27.35 -4.77
CA LEU A 606 22.03 28.52 -4.86
C LEU A 606 22.64 29.62 -5.78
N PRO A 607 23.92 30.04 -5.63
CA PRO A 607 24.54 30.96 -6.56
C PRO A 607 24.59 30.47 -8.02
N HIS A 608 24.71 29.16 -8.25
CA HIS A 608 24.70 28.57 -9.59
C HIS A 608 23.34 28.79 -10.29
N PHE A 609 22.23 28.44 -9.63
CA PHE A 609 20.90 28.64 -10.23
C PHE A 609 20.57 30.12 -10.43
N ILE A 610 21.01 31.00 -9.54
CA ILE A 610 20.83 32.45 -9.72
C ILE A 610 21.70 32.99 -10.86
N ALA A 611 22.94 32.52 -11.01
CA ALA A 611 23.81 32.91 -12.11
C ALA A 611 23.21 32.53 -13.48
N GLN A 612 22.62 31.34 -13.60
CA GLN A 612 21.92 30.89 -14.80
C GLN A 612 20.75 31.82 -15.14
N ASN A 613 19.90 32.14 -14.16
CA ASN A 613 18.80 33.09 -14.39
C ASN A 613 19.29 34.44 -14.93
N PHE A 614 20.38 34.99 -14.38
CA PHE A 614 20.96 36.23 -14.91
C PHE A 614 21.56 36.07 -16.32
N ALA A 615 22.18 34.93 -16.63
CA ALA A 615 22.68 34.63 -17.97
C ALA A 615 21.53 34.56 -19.00
N ASP A 616 20.36 34.09 -18.56
CA ASP A 616 19.13 34.02 -19.36
C ASP A 616 18.38 35.36 -19.46
N GLY A 617 18.97 36.45 -18.95
CA GLY A 617 18.42 37.80 -19.07
C GLY A 617 17.39 38.17 -18.01
N LEU A 618 17.47 37.58 -16.80
CA LEU A 618 16.58 37.92 -15.68
C LEU A 618 16.46 39.43 -15.45
N GLU A 619 15.25 39.93 -15.63
CA GLU A 619 14.86 41.29 -15.24
C GLU A 619 14.64 41.39 -13.74
N GLU A 620 14.78 42.60 -13.22
CA GLU A 620 14.66 42.86 -11.79
C GLU A 620 13.29 42.46 -11.20
N SER A 621 12.21 42.65 -11.96
CA SER A 621 10.84 42.25 -11.56
C SER A 621 10.70 40.74 -11.35
N GLY A 622 11.55 39.93 -11.98
CA GLY A 622 11.56 38.47 -11.86
C GLY A 622 12.36 37.93 -10.68
N ILE A 623 13.10 38.77 -9.95
CA ILE A 623 13.99 38.32 -8.86
C ILE A 623 13.28 37.47 -7.79
N PRO A 624 12.07 37.84 -7.29
CA PRO A 624 11.38 37.02 -6.29
C PRO A 624 11.09 35.61 -6.80
N THR A 625 10.58 35.50 -8.03
CA THR A 625 10.29 34.21 -8.67
C THR A 625 11.56 33.41 -8.91
N ALA A 626 12.65 34.06 -9.33
CA ALA A 626 13.95 33.44 -9.53
C ALA A 626 14.53 32.87 -8.22
N LEU A 627 14.42 33.60 -7.11
CA LEU A 627 14.82 33.14 -5.79
C LEU A 627 13.99 31.94 -5.33
N ALA A 628 12.66 32.00 -5.44
CA ALA A 628 11.79 30.88 -5.07
C ALA A 628 12.10 29.62 -5.90
N THR A 629 12.26 29.78 -7.22
CA THR A 629 12.61 28.69 -8.14
C THR A 629 14.00 28.12 -7.82
N ALA A 630 14.97 28.97 -7.51
CA ALA A 630 16.31 28.53 -7.16
C ALA A 630 16.32 27.68 -5.88
N PHE A 631 15.57 28.05 -4.83
CA PHE A 631 15.44 27.22 -3.62
C PHE A 631 14.82 25.85 -3.92
N GLN A 632 13.80 25.79 -4.78
CA GLN A 632 13.22 24.52 -5.21
C GLN A 632 14.23 23.66 -6.00
N SER A 633 15.03 24.26 -6.86
CA SER A 633 16.09 23.57 -7.61
C SER A 633 17.21 23.07 -6.69
N VAL A 634 17.59 23.86 -5.67
CA VAL A 634 18.56 23.45 -4.64
C VAL A 634 18.06 22.23 -3.86
N GLN A 635 16.77 22.20 -3.47
CA GLN A 635 16.18 21.04 -2.79
C GLN A 635 16.23 19.77 -3.66
N LYS A 636 15.90 19.87 -4.95
CA LYS A 636 15.97 18.74 -5.89
C LYS A 636 17.41 18.26 -6.09
N ASP A 637 18.34 19.21 -6.23
CA ASP A 637 19.76 18.93 -6.35
C ASP A 637 20.31 18.17 -5.12
N LEU A 638 19.95 18.62 -3.91
CA LEU A 638 20.33 17.94 -2.66
C LEU A 638 19.85 16.49 -2.62
N GLU A 639 18.59 16.25 -2.98
CA GLU A 639 18.00 14.90 -3.03
C GLU A 639 18.77 14.00 -4.00
N ALA A 640 19.01 14.48 -5.22
CA ALA A 640 19.73 13.74 -6.25
C ALA A 640 21.21 13.51 -5.89
N HIS A 641 21.88 14.52 -5.32
CA HIS A 641 23.26 14.43 -4.88
C HIS A 641 23.42 13.45 -3.71
N SER A 642 22.54 13.52 -2.71
CA SER A 642 22.52 12.58 -1.58
C SER A 642 22.31 11.13 -2.02
N ALA A 643 21.39 10.93 -2.96
CA ALA A 643 21.12 9.64 -3.58
C ALA A 643 22.31 9.07 -4.33
N ARG A 644 23.06 9.91 -5.07
CA ARG A 644 24.22 9.51 -5.85
C ARG A 644 25.42 9.13 -4.98
N PHE A 645 25.70 9.95 -3.96
CA PHE A 645 26.92 9.82 -3.15
C PHE A 645 26.71 9.09 -1.82
N GLY A 646 25.48 8.68 -1.50
CA GLY A 646 25.20 7.77 -0.39
C GLY A 646 25.30 8.41 1.00
N TRP A 647 24.96 9.69 1.13
CA TRP A 647 24.88 10.37 2.43
C TRP A 647 23.43 10.71 2.81
N ASP A 648 23.20 10.98 4.09
CA ASP A 648 21.86 11.19 4.65
C ASP A 648 21.34 12.60 4.37
N CYS A 649 20.26 12.70 3.60
CA CYS A 649 19.46 13.92 3.40
C CYS A 649 18.02 13.72 3.90
N GLU A 650 17.77 12.62 4.62
CA GLU A 650 16.47 12.25 5.17
C GLU A 650 16.28 12.82 6.57
N ALA A 651 17.30 12.73 7.43
CA ALA A 651 17.33 13.27 8.79
C ALA A 651 18.45 14.31 9.00
N SER A 652 19.05 14.77 7.91
CA SER A 652 19.99 15.90 7.92
C SER A 652 19.45 17.01 7.02
N GLY A 653 19.61 18.25 7.47
CA GLY A 653 19.09 19.42 6.79
C GLY A 653 19.93 20.66 7.07
N ALA A 654 19.48 21.81 6.57
CA ALA A 654 20.06 23.09 6.87
C ALA A 654 19.05 24.23 6.75
N SER A 655 19.26 25.30 7.52
CA SER A 655 18.70 26.61 7.21
C SER A 655 19.44 27.21 6.00
N LEU A 656 18.76 28.05 5.22
CA LEU A 656 19.38 28.80 4.13
C LEU A 656 18.81 30.23 4.08
N LEU A 657 19.69 31.19 4.33
CA LEU A 657 19.40 32.62 4.28
C LEU A 657 20.21 33.25 3.15
N ALA A 658 19.53 33.99 2.28
CA ALA A 658 20.13 34.70 1.16
C ALA A 658 19.78 36.19 1.16
N ALA A 659 20.74 37.04 0.81
CA ALA A 659 20.54 38.45 0.52
C ALA A 659 21.15 38.81 -0.85
N LEU A 660 20.30 39.16 -1.81
CA LEU A 660 20.66 39.63 -3.15
C LEU A 660 20.47 41.15 -3.22
N TYR A 661 21.54 41.90 -3.44
CA TYR A 661 21.50 43.36 -3.34
C TYR A 661 22.24 44.06 -4.47
N LYS A 662 21.74 45.26 -4.82
CA LYS A 662 22.33 46.19 -5.80
C LYS A 662 21.82 47.60 -5.53
N GLY A 663 22.73 48.56 -5.36
CA GLY A 663 22.38 49.95 -5.11
C GLY A 663 21.54 50.11 -3.83
N ASN A 664 20.31 50.62 -3.98
CA ASN A 664 19.39 50.85 -2.88
C ASN A 664 18.45 49.67 -2.58
N LYS A 665 18.60 48.52 -3.25
CA LYS A 665 17.66 47.41 -3.15
C LYS A 665 18.29 46.17 -2.55
N VAL A 666 17.57 45.55 -1.63
CA VAL A 666 17.96 44.33 -0.92
C VAL A 666 16.80 43.35 -0.97
N TYR A 667 16.97 42.25 -1.71
CA TYR A 667 16.07 41.10 -1.69
C TYR A 667 16.59 40.09 -0.68
N THR A 668 15.77 39.70 0.28
CA THR A 668 16.09 38.61 1.22
C THR A 668 15.22 37.39 0.91
N ALA A 669 15.80 36.20 1.04
CA ALA A 669 15.08 34.93 0.99
C ALA A 669 15.52 34.09 2.20
N ASN A 670 14.60 33.85 3.14
CA ASN A 670 14.88 33.06 4.34
C ASN A 670 14.19 31.71 4.29
N CYS A 671 14.90 30.63 4.59
CA CYS A 671 14.33 29.30 4.84
C CYS A 671 15.01 28.70 6.09
N GLY A 672 14.49 29.05 7.27
CA GLY A 672 14.93 28.50 8.55
C GLY A 672 14.93 29.58 9.62
N ASP A 673 15.80 29.43 10.62
CA ASP A 673 15.98 30.31 11.77
C ASP A 673 17.33 31.05 11.77
N SER A 674 18.02 31.07 10.62
CA SER A 674 19.01 32.10 10.34
C SER A 674 18.31 33.44 10.09
N ARG A 675 18.95 34.56 10.46
CA ARG A 675 18.33 35.89 10.35
C ARG A 675 19.17 36.90 9.59
N CYS A 676 18.51 37.65 8.70
CA CYS A 676 19.06 38.82 8.03
C CYS A 676 18.47 40.09 8.65
N VAL A 677 19.32 41.06 8.98
CA VAL A 677 18.91 42.38 9.46
C VAL A 677 19.53 43.48 8.62
N VAL A 678 18.76 44.55 8.36
CA VAL A 678 19.20 45.77 7.70
C VAL A 678 19.19 46.89 8.73
N GLY A 679 20.35 47.50 8.98
CA GLY A 679 20.53 48.60 9.91
C GLY A 679 21.01 49.87 9.24
N MET A 680 20.79 51.00 9.91
CA MET A 680 21.33 52.30 9.51
C MET A 680 22.52 52.66 10.42
N GLU A 681 23.71 52.83 9.84
CA GLU A 681 24.94 53.15 10.59
C GLU A 681 24.79 54.45 11.40
N GLN A 682 24.20 55.49 10.80
CA GLN A 682 24.12 56.82 11.41
C GLN A 682 23.17 56.90 12.61
N THR A 683 22.06 56.15 12.57
CA THR A 683 20.99 56.24 13.57
C THR A 683 20.95 55.04 14.51
N GLY A 684 21.61 53.93 14.17
CA GLY A 684 21.52 52.67 14.91
C GLY A 684 20.11 52.07 14.90
N THR A 685 19.31 52.40 13.89
CA THR A 685 17.92 51.93 13.76
C THR A 685 17.85 50.67 12.90
N LEU A 686 17.09 49.68 13.36
CA LEU A 686 16.68 48.51 12.59
C LEU A 686 15.66 48.96 11.53
N VAL A 687 15.90 48.59 10.26
CA VAL A 687 15.04 48.93 9.12
C VAL A 687 14.20 47.73 8.70
N PHE A 688 14.82 46.55 8.70
CA PHE A 688 14.20 45.31 8.28
C PHE A 688 14.87 44.15 9.00
N ALA A 689 14.10 43.11 9.32
CA ALA A 689 14.58 41.82 9.76
C ALA A 689 13.73 40.73 9.10
N THR A 690 14.35 39.62 8.68
CA THR A 690 13.60 38.41 8.34
C THR A 690 12.99 37.80 9.61
N GLU A 691 11.87 37.10 9.47
CA GLU A 691 11.27 36.32 10.54
C GLU A 691 11.85 34.90 10.57
N ASP A 692 12.09 34.37 11.76
CA ASP A 692 12.61 33.01 11.94
C ASP A 692 11.48 31.99 11.83
N HIS A 693 11.73 30.89 11.11
CA HIS A 693 10.76 29.82 10.93
C HIS A 693 10.79 28.82 12.09
N LYS A 694 10.24 29.24 13.24
CA LYS A 694 10.13 28.43 14.45
C LYS A 694 8.76 27.72 14.54
N PRO A 695 8.68 26.52 15.18
CA PRO A 695 7.44 25.73 15.23
C PRO A 695 6.26 26.40 15.98
N ASP A 696 6.53 27.37 16.84
CA ASP A 696 5.54 28.12 17.62
C ASP A 696 4.95 29.33 16.87
N VAL A 697 5.46 29.66 15.68
CA VAL A 697 4.87 30.67 14.81
C VAL A 697 3.49 30.18 14.34
N PRO A 698 2.38 30.93 14.54
CA PRO A 698 1.02 30.43 14.32
C PRO A 698 0.78 29.83 12.92
N ALA A 699 1.24 30.51 11.86
CA ALA A 699 1.09 30.03 10.48
C ALA A 699 1.88 28.75 10.21
N GLU A 700 3.06 28.60 10.83
CA GLU A 700 3.90 27.42 10.71
C GLU A 700 3.28 26.25 11.47
N GLN A 701 2.80 26.49 12.69
CA GLN A 701 2.13 25.52 13.55
C GLN A 701 0.85 24.97 12.90
N GLU A 702 0.03 25.84 12.32
CA GLU A 702 -1.19 25.44 11.60
C GLU A 702 -0.88 24.48 10.43
N ARG A 703 0.15 24.80 9.64
CA ARG A 703 0.60 23.95 8.54
C ARG A 703 1.08 22.59 9.03
N ILE A 704 1.92 22.55 10.07
CA ILE A 704 2.45 21.33 10.69
C ILE A 704 1.31 20.43 11.18
N HIS A 705 0.32 21.00 11.87
CA HIS A 705 -0.83 20.25 12.37
C HIS A 705 -1.72 19.69 11.25
N THR A 706 -1.94 20.47 10.20
CA THR A 706 -2.71 20.06 9.02
C THR A 706 -2.06 18.88 8.30
N CYS A 707 -0.73 18.80 8.32
CA CYS A 707 0.05 17.68 7.78
C CYS A 707 0.20 16.47 8.73
N GLY A 708 -0.54 16.44 9.85
CA GLY A 708 -0.59 15.28 10.75
C GLY A 708 0.56 15.19 11.76
N ALA A 709 1.31 16.27 11.94
CA ALA A 709 2.32 16.40 12.99
C ALA A 709 1.83 17.24 14.17
N GLU A 710 2.66 17.33 15.20
CA GLU A 710 2.41 18.10 16.42
C GLU A 710 3.66 18.85 16.86
N VAL A 711 3.44 20.02 17.46
CA VAL A 711 4.49 20.80 18.10
C VAL A 711 4.45 20.49 19.59
N ARG A 712 5.56 20.00 20.14
CA ARG A 712 5.73 19.75 21.58
C ARG A 712 6.65 20.81 22.16
N THR A 713 6.30 21.28 23.37
CA THR A 713 7.03 22.31 24.09
C THR A 713 7.68 21.69 25.31
N GLU A 714 9.00 21.83 25.41
CA GLU A 714 9.77 21.49 26.61
C GLU A 714 10.05 22.77 27.39
N ILE A 715 9.79 22.76 28.70
CA ILE A 715 10.00 23.90 29.59
C ILE A 715 11.12 23.54 30.56
N PHE A 716 12.23 24.29 30.51
CA PHE A 716 13.38 24.12 31.39
C PHE A 716 13.17 24.82 32.74
N GLY A 717 13.99 24.48 33.73
CA GLY A 717 13.83 24.95 35.13
C GLY A 717 13.96 26.47 35.33
N ASP A 718 14.52 27.17 34.35
CA ASP A 718 14.66 28.62 34.26
C ASP A 718 13.49 29.30 33.50
N GLY A 719 12.54 28.52 32.99
CA GLY A 719 11.42 29.00 32.19
C GLY A 719 11.71 29.08 30.69
N TRP A 720 12.89 28.64 30.22
CA TRP A 720 13.20 28.56 28.80
C TRP A 720 12.30 27.52 28.11
N MET A 721 11.77 27.86 26.94
CA MET A 721 10.85 27.01 26.18
C MET A 721 11.47 26.60 24.85
N VAL A 722 11.51 25.30 24.58
CA VAL A 722 11.96 24.76 23.30
C VAL A 722 10.80 24.06 22.62
N HIS A 723 10.50 24.51 21.40
CA HIS A 723 9.44 23.95 20.56
C HIS A 723 10.05 23.00 19.52
N ARG A 724 9.51 21.79 19.42
CA ARG A 724 9.96 20.76 18.47
C ARG A 724 8.80 20.11 17.74
N ILE A 725 9.04 19.78 16.48
CA ILE A 725 8.07 19.14 15.58
C ILE A 725 8.21 17.63 15.64
N PHE A 726 7.10 16.93 15.86
CA PHE A 726 7.02 15.48 15.90
C PHE A 726 5.84 14.97 15.07
N ALA A 727 6.00 13.83 14.40
CA ALA A 727 4.88 13.07 13.88
C ALA A 727 4.00 12.61 15.05
N ARG A 728 2.67 12.69 14.90
CA ARG A 728 1.74 12.41 16.00
C ARG A 728 1.97 11.00 16.58
N GLY A 729 2.22 10.95 17.88
CA GLY A 729 2.48 9.69 18.61
C GLY A 729 3.85 9.07 18.38
N GLN A 730 4.81 9.79 17.79
CA GLN A 730 6.18 9.34 17.58
C GLN A 730 7.20 10.35 18.11
N ASP A 731 8.44 9.92 18.35
CA ASP A 731 9.55 10.80 18.77
C ASP A 731 10.47 11.18 17.60
N TYR A 732 9.87 11.38 16.43
CA TYR A 732 10.53 11.73 15.17
C TYR A 732 9.72 12.82 14.45
N PRO A 733 10.30 13.82 13.76
CA PRO A 733 11.74 14.05 13.56
C PRO A 733 12.44 14.84 14.67
N GLY A 734 11.71 15.55 15.53
CA GLY A 734 12.29 16.32 16.64
C GLY A 734 12.97 17.64 16.23
N LEU A 735 12.54 18.23 15.10
CA LEU A 735 13.13 19.45 14.54
C LEU A 735 12.67 20.72 15.26
N CYS A 736 13.59 21.66 15.49
CA CYS A 736 13.32 23.01 16.02
C CYS A 736 13.02 24.06 14.94
N LYS A 737 12.93 23.64 13.67
CA LYS A 737 12.81 24.49 12.48
C LYS A 737 11.64 24.01 11.63
N SER A 738 10.71 24.89 11.26
CA SER A 738 9.52 24.55 10.46
C SER A 738 9.77 24.61 8.95
N ARG A 739 10.87 25.22 8.51
CA ARG A 739 11.33 25.23 7.13
C ARG A 739 12.83 24.94 7.04
N THR A 740 13.22 24.03 6.16
CA THR A 740 14.61 23.58 6.00
C THR A 740 14.87 23.12 4.57
N LEU A 741 16.13 23.17 4.14
CA LEU A 741 16.62 22.39 2.99
C LEU A 741 17.08 21.01 3.50
N GLY A 742 16.91 19.96 2.72
CA GLY A 742 17.11 18.59 3.21
C GLY A 742 15.93 18.10 4.05
N ASP A 743 16.17 17.33 5.12
CA ASP A 743 15.14 16.72 5.98
C ASP A 743 14.00 16.06 5.16
N THR A 744 14.35 15.30 4.13
CA THR A 744 13.39 14.86 3.10
C THR A 744 12.30 13.96 3.64
N LEU A 745 12.52 13.25 4.76
CA LEU A 745 11.48 12.48 5.46
C LEU A 745 10.56 13.37 6.32
N ALA A 746 11.00 14.57 6.71
CA ALA A 746 10.18 15.51 7.46
C ALA A 746 9.19 16.27 6.57
N LYS A 747 9.39 16.27 5.23
CA LYS A 747 8.54 17.03 4.30
C LYS A 747 7.06 16.61 4.32
N ASP A 748 6.80 15.33 4.58
CA ASP A 748 5.43 14.80 4.72
C ASP A 748 4.71 15.32 5.99
N TYR A 749 5.44 15.93 6.93
CA TYR A 749 4.95 16.44 8.21
C TYR A 749 4.83 17.97 8.27
N GLY A 750 4.75 18.64 7.11
CA GLY A 750 4.52 20.08 7.00
C GLY A 750 5.79 20.93 7.06
N ILE A 751 6.97 20.31 7.10
CA ILE A 751 8.26 21.00 6.91
C ILE A 751 8.43 21.28 5.41
N ILE A 752 8.74 22.52 5.04
CA ILE A 752 8.89 22.93 3.63
C ILE A 752 10.26 23.54 3.35
N ALA A 753 10.64 23.62 2.07
CA ALA A 753 11.88 24.24 1.60
C ALA A 753 11.65 25.61 0.93
N GLU A 754 10.42 26.13 1.02
CA GLU A 754 10.02 27.37 0.37
C GLU A 754 10.42 28.58 1.21
N PRO A 755 11.20 29.52 0.64
CA PRO A 755 11.67 30.68 1.37
C PRO A 755 10.62 31.78 1.49
N ASP A 756 10.68 32.54 2.57
CA ASP A 756 10.00 33.84 2.65
C ASP A 756 10.88 34.91 2.00
N ILE A 757 10.30 35.61 1.01
CA ILE A 757 11.02 36.56 0.16
C ILE A 757 10.50 37.98 0.41
N ALA A 758 11.42 38.92 0.62
CA ALA A 758 11.08 40.33 0.81
C ALA A 758 12.04 41.25 0.03
N LEU A 759 11.51 42.37 -0.48
CA LEU A 759 12.29 43.48 -1.02
C LEU A 759 12.30 44.63 -0.01
N THR A 760 13.48 45.08 0.37
CA THR A 760 13.70 46.29 1.17
C THR A 760 14.46 47.33 0.35
N GLU A 761 13.88 48.53 0.23
CA GLU A 761 14.59 49.69 -0.33
C GLU A 761 15.21 50.54 0.77
N VAL A 762 16.52 50.79 0.67
CA VAL A 762 17.31 51.52 1.67
C VAL A 762 17.77 52.88 1.17
N ARG A 763 17.84 53.86 2.07
CA ARG A 763 18.41 55.18 1.76
C ARG A 763 19.93 55.13 1.90
N THR A 764 20.65 54.93 0.80
CA THR A 764 22.12 54.81 0.75
C THR A 764 22.86 55.98 1.42
N ALA A 765 22.33 57.20 1.36
CA ALA A 765 22.87 58.38 2.04
C ALA A 765 23.01 58.22 3.59
N LYS A 766 22.24 57.30 4.18
CA LYS A 766 22.28 56.97 5.61
C LYS A 766 23.24 55.84 5.97
N LYS A 767 24.08 55.40 5.02
CA LYS A 767 25.06 54.32 5.15
C LYS A 767 24.45 53.04 5.74
N PRO A 768 23.51 52.39 5.02
CA PRO A 768 22.91 51.16 5.49
C PRO A 768 23.93 50.02 5.50
N PHE A 769 23.71 49.04 6.37
CA PHE A 769 24.49 47.81 6.41
C PHE A 769 23.56 46.60 6.62
N ILE A 770 23.97 45.44 6.13
CA ILE A 770 23.26 44.17 6.25
C ILE A 770 24.09 43.23 7.12
N ILE A 771 23.45 42.53 8.05
CA ILE A 771 24.04 41.38 8.75
C ILE A 771 23.20 40.16 8.43
N LEU A 772 23.85 39.13 7.85
CA LEU A 772 23.30 37.78 7.74
C LEU A 772 24.03 36.92 8.76
N ALA A 773 23.33 36.16 9.58
CA ALA A 773 23.99 35.25 10.50
C ALA A 773 23.12 34.03 10.86
N SER A 774 23.77 32.94 11.28
CA SER A 774 23.14 31.75 11.84
C SER A 774 22.62 31.99 13.26
N ASP A 775 21.80 31.07 13.76
CA ASP A 775 21.30 31.05 15.15
C ASP A 775 22.45 31.03 16.18
N GLY A 776 23.61 30.46 15.85
CA GLY A 776 24.83 30.62 16.66
C GLY A 776 25.17 32.07 17.04
N ILE A 777 24.77 33.06 16.23
CA ILE A 777 24.81 34.48 16.60
C ILE A 777 23.51 34.96 17.25
N TRP A 778 22.35 34.55 16.75
CA TRP A 778 21.05 35.13 17.11
C TRP A 778 20.38 34.55 18.35
N GLU A 779 20.74 33.33 18.78
CA GLU A 779 20.05 32.58 19.84
C GLU A 779 19.84 33.42 21.11
N PHE A 780 20.87 34.18 21.51
CA PHE A 780 20.86 35.00 22.72
C PHE A 780 21.10 36.50 22.46
N LEU A 781 20.90 36.95 21.21
CA LEU A 781 21.09 38.33 20.79
C LEU A 781 19.90 38.83 19.98
N ASP A 782 19.22 39.84 20.51
CA ASP A 782 18.13 40.54 19.83
C ASP A 782 18.63 41.44 18.70
N SER A 783 17.86 41.50 17.61
CA SER A 783 18.21 42.22 16.38
C SER A 783 18.49 43.71 16.62
N GLU A 784 17.70 44.36 17.48
CA GLU A 784 17.93 45.77 17.83
C GLU A 784 19.24 45.99 18.59
N PHE A 785 19.56 45.13 19.56
CA PHE A 785 20.84 45.18 20.27
C PHE A 785 22.01 45.06 19.29
N VAL A 786 21.95 44.08 18.37
CA VAL A 786 23.00 43.87 17.37
C VAL A 786 23.19 45.10 16.48
N ILE A 787 22.11 45.67 15.94
CA ILE A 787 22.19 46.89 15.11
C ILE A 787 22.78 48.06 15.91
N ARG A 788 22.34 48.28 17.15
CA ARG A 788 22.87 49.36 18.02
C ARG A 788 24.34 49.16 18.35
N ALA A 789 24.78 47.92 18.58
CA ALA A 789 26.17 47.60 18.87
C ALA A 789 27.06 47.80 17.63
N VAL A 790 26.66 47.24 16.49
CA VAL A 790 27.43 47.31 15.24
C VAL A 790 27.50 48.75 14.71
N SER A 791 26.41 49.50 14.73
CA SER A 791 26.39 50.92 14.30
C SER A 791 27.34 51.82 15.09
N LYS A 792 27.61 51.52 16.36
CA LYS A 792 28.61 52.24 17.16
C LYS A 792 30.04 51.88 16.77
N ILE A 793 30.31 50.60 16.49
CA ILE A 793 31.67 50.10 16.22
C ILE A 793 32.07 50.38 14.77
N LEU A 794 31.13 50.28 13.83
CA LEU A 794 31.39 50.32 12.38
C LEU A 794 32.12 51.61 11.92
N PRO A 795 31.74 52.82 12.37
CA PRO A 795 32.44 54.05 12.00
C PRO A 795 33.82 54.21 12.66
N MET A 796 34.00 53.62 13.86
CA MET A 796 35.21 53.81 14.66
C MET A 796 36.32 52.80 14.35
N GLU A 797 35.94 51.54 14.18
CA GLU A 797 36.88 50.41 14.09
C GLU A 797 36.72 49.59 12.79
N GLY A 798 35.74 49.93 11.96
CA GLY A 798 35.48 49.26 10.68
C GLY A 798 34.74 47.93 10.79
N PRO A 799 34.35 47.35 9.62
CA PRO A 799 33.45 46.19 9.56
C PRO A 799 34.06 44.93 10.15
N THR A 800 35.35 44.69 9.92
CA THR A 800 36.05 43.50 10.45
C THR A 800 35.99 43.46 11.97
N ARG A 801 36.27 44.59 12.61
CA ARG A 801 36.29 44.67 14.07
C ARG A 801 34.90 44.62 14.67
N ALA A 802 33.90 45.21 14.01
CA ALA A 802 32.50 45.09 14.38
C ALA A 802 32.05 43.63 14.41
N LEU A 803 32.32 42.86 13.35
CA LEU A 803 31.94 41.46 13.25
C LEU A 803 32.64 40.58 14.30
N HIS A 804 33.93 40.78 14.55
CA HIS A 804 34.67 40.06 15.60
C HIS A 804 34.20 40.40 17.01
N LYS A 805 33.69 41.62 17.25
CA LYS A 805 33.09 41.98 18.54
C LYS A 805 31.71 41.34 18.69
N LEU A 806 30.91 41.31 17.63
CA LEU A 806 29.62 40.61 17.62
C LEU A 806 29.79 39.12 17.93
N HIS A 807 30.69 38.44 17.22
CA HIS A 807 31.00 37.02 17.46
C HIS A 807 31.46 36.76 18.90
N ARG A 808 32.30 37.64 19.48
CA ARG A 808 32.73 37.52 20.88
C ARG A 808 31.60 37.71 21.88
N GLU A 809 30.67 38.62 21.59
CA GLU A 809 29.50 38.83 22.44
C GLU A 809 28.54 37.63 22.35
N ALA A 810 28.27 37.10 21.15
CA ALA A 810 27.47 35.88 20.97
C ALA A 810 28.05 34.71 21.77
N LYS A 811 29.34 34.42 21.58
CA LYS A 811 30.06 33.39 22.35
C LYS A 811 30.03 33.60 23.86
N LYS A 812 30.02 34.86 24.31
CA LYS A 812 29.89 35.18 25.73
C LYS A 812 28.48 34.84 26.24
N ARG A 813 27.42 35.15 25.49
CA ARG A 813 26.04 34.82 25.84
C ARG A 813 25.81 33.31 25.90
N TRP A 814 26.27 32.58 24.89
CA TRP A 814 26.24 31.12 24.92
C TRP A 814 26.88 30.54 26.18
N ARG A 815 28.03 31.07 26.60
CA ARG A 815 28.67 30.60 27.84
C ARG A 815 27.91 30.93 29.13
N GLN A 816 27.08 31.96 29.10
CA GLN A 816 26.28 32.37 30.25
C GLN A 816 25.05 31.47 30.40
N GLU A 817 24.41 31.12 29.28
CA GLU A 817 23.17 30.31 29.27
C GLU A 817 23.48 28.79 29.23
N GLU A 818 24.42 28.36 28.37
CA GLU A 818 24.72 26.94 28.08
C GLU A 818 26.10 26.48 28.63
N GLY A 819 26.71 27.31 29.50
CA GLY A 819 27.95 26.99 30.21
C GLY A 819 29.20 26.90 29.32
N HIS A 820 29.66 25.70 28.99
CA HIS A 820 30.86 25.51 28.17
C HIS A 820 30.55 25.23 26.69
N SER A 821 29.30 24.93 26.35
CA SER A 821 28.87 24.60 25.00
C SER A 821 28.45 25.86 24.23
N TYR A 822 28.83 25.96 22.96
CA TYR A 822 28.34 26.97 22.03
C TYR A 822 28.37 26.42 20.61
N ASP A 823 27.44 26.92 19.79
CA ASP A 823 27.24 26.44 18.42
C ASP A 823 28.32 26.91 17.43
N ASP A 824 28.30 26.36 16.23
CA ASP A 824 28.96 26.96 15.08
C ASP A 824 28.38 28.37 14.83
N MET A 825 29.23 29.30 14.39
CA MET A 825 28.84 30.70 14.25
C MET A 825 29.26 31.26 12.91
N THR A 826 28.26 31.66 12.11
CA THR A 826 28.46 32.33 10.83
C THR A 826 27.81 33.69 10.83
N ALA A 827 28.56 34.68 10.37
CA ALA A 827 28.08 36.03 10.17
C ALA A 827 28.73 36.68 8.94
N ILE A 828 27.93 37.42 8.17
CA ILE A 828 28.35 38.22 7.03
C ILE A 828 27.89 39.65 7.26
N LEU A 829 28.81 40.61 7.23
CA LEU A 829 28.52 42.03 7.32
C LEU A 829 28.80 42.71 5.98
N VAL A 830 27.75 43.29 5.39
CA VAL A 830 27.78 44.04 4.13
C VAL A 830 27.52 45.51 4.44
N ARG A 831 28.31 46.42 3.87
CA ARG A 831 28.04 47.86 3.87
C ARG A 831 27.58 48.28 2.47
N LEU A 832 26.42 48.92 2.38
CA LEU A 832 25.74 49.27 1.12
C LEU A 832 26.10 50.67 0.60
#